data_AF-A0A851GHZ6-F1
#
_entry.id   AF-A0A851GHZ6-F1
#
_cell.length_a   1.000
_cell.length_b   1.000
_cell.length_c   1.000
_cell.angle_alpha   90.00
_cell.angle_beta   90.00
_cell.angle_gamma   90.00
#
_symmetry.space_group_name_H-M   'P 1'
#
loop_
_entity.id
_entity.type
_entity.pdbx_description
1 polymer ?
#
loop_
_entity_poly.entity_id
_entity_poly.type
_entity_poly.pdbx_seq_one_letter_code
_entity_poly.pdbx_strand_id
1 'polypeptide(L)'
;MTALTAGFGLLLITLSPCALAEHHQLFILTGQSNSLGTTNGGENDPTSGSDPADQHILFSWHNVVNSSTSIGHSGQTLTPASGSADFTTLQDQQGGHYAGSATHWGPEMEFARGLYRAGVRNFGVIKASRGGGGNTNWHKDSGGHMYQHILDTVSEAVASLPPTDSYEIAGLLYLQGESDNASEAAAAGTRLKELTDNLRADLAHAANLYTVAAGTTAAGGTSATNQAAIAASTSYIDFFANTDLSNQLAPDGLHLNKEGKTIVGRRFTQAFLNAGISGISRHYGKLVFIGDSITQGGNGNPSYRYQVFKNLANASVAKNATPGYLFTGSVSGAYKSNPGSTPDVNGQSFDNQHDGHWGWRAFWENGRIPLPAGRYNVNNLGQGTLANWTGQSTTFNTADQGVISYTASSYIPDTAVIKIGINDLSGGASASQVRDDIALIIDQLRAANTNIRIHLCQVLYSNNVAYSYVDALNALLPDLAATKNTASATSPVWIIDANNGFDPTSMTYDNTHPNTIGETYVGDRISGGLGVIELPLILSTPAAIAEKAGERLGCSRFEGSDIYNSGSFASNWVGTGLTPTPVAPNNLQLQHPGNQGYVLDGTNTGWSEINHQPWTFEAKIKFNKIDNGFIFWLGTGTHRILIEAHPDRTQDFGANSFNVSHNNHDGQYHTFKITHDPANNVYHLWRDGVLLTPVAGAAYDATASDNRLLMGDYTSGSFGNHFDVTFDYVEFCTGFKGNQIYNGTSYINDWSSVGSLTSNLVNTDDLQIVNTSSGGTWLEGTNTGWSDQNDAAWTFEMRAKFNAIANGFAFWLGTGSNLIRVEVYADRTQDYNNNTFNVSHNNQDGEFHTFRITHDPAAGVYHVFRDGERLTQIEGVPYDQSSSEQRLILGDTTGGSFGNAFDVTIDYINIDYNGVWIPVGTDTDGDGMSDLWEDTHFGNPTIAAPDKDEDNDGKSNLEEYQADTDPFDPDSVMKISAIEETDTENEFDITVVNTSSRRNYTLYASSDLGITDPWSPIVGPTAGADGSLVFTDSPTSSRFYRVLVNTP
;
A
#
# COMPACT_ATOMS: atom_id res chain seq x y z
N MET A 1 44.83 14.41 -64.86
CA MET A 1 44.69 15.57 -65.77
C MET A 1 44.01 16.68 -65.00
N THR A 2 44.58 17.87 -65.10
CA THR A 2 44.30 19.13 -64.39
C THR A 2 42.83 19.56 -64.36
N ALA A 3 42.34 20.09 -63.22
CA ALA A 3 42.15 21.54 -63.03
C ALA A 3 41.31 21.91 -61.78
N LEU A 4 41.85 22.90 -61.05
CA LEU A 4 41.22 24.05 -60.37
C LEU A 4 40.23 23.85 -59.21
N THR A 5 40.77 24.13 -58.03
CA THR A 5 40.13 24.80 -56.90
C THR A 5 39.70 26.23 -57.25
N ALA A 6 38.44 26.58 -56.98
CA ALA A 6 37.97 27.95 -56.85
C ALA A 6 36.96 28.01 -55.69
N GLY A 7 37.30 28.77 -54.65
CA GLY A 7 36.46 28.98 -53.48
C GLY A 7 35.32 29.95 -53.76
N PHE A 8 34.13 29.60 -53.28
CA PHE A 8 33.04 30.53 -53.03
C PHE A 8 32.92 30.69 -51.52
N GLY A 9 33.23 31.89 -51.01
CA GLY A 9 32.94 32.27 -49.63
C GLY A 9 31.43 32.38 -49.46
N LEU A 10 30.88 31.55 -48.58
CA LEU A 10 29.49 31.65 -48.13
C LEU A 10 29.42 32.76 -47.08
N LEU A 11 28.80 33.87 -47.44
CA LEU A 11 28.43 34.95 -46.54
C LEU A 11 27.44 34.40 -45.51
N LEU A 12 27.89 34.12 -44.28
CA LEU A 12 26.99 33.83 -43.14
C LEU A 12 26.20 35.12 -42.84
N ILE A 13 24.96 35.19 -43.33
CA ILE A 13 23.96 36.09 -42.75
C ILE A 13 23.50 35.40 -41.47
N THR A 14 24.04 35.82 -40.33
CA THR A 14 23.46 35.52 -39.02
C THR A 14 22.12 36.25 -38.93
N LEU A 15 21.05 35.59 -39.38
CA LEU A 15 19.70 35.93 -38.96
C LEU A 15 19.64 35.62 -37.46
N SER A 16 19.79 36.63 -36.61
CA SER A 16 19.31 36.53 -35.23
C SER A 16 17.83 36.14 -35.32
N PRO A 17 17.38 35.07 -34.64
CA PRO A 17 15.95 34.79 -34.58
C PRO A 17 15.30 36.01 -33.96
N CYS A 18 14.42 36.67 -34.71
CA CYS A 18 13.55 37.68 -34.17
C CYS A 18 12.64 36.92 -33.20
N ALA A 19 12.92 36.99 -31.88
CA ALA A 19 12.03 36.45 -30.87
C ALA A 19 10.66 37.08 -31.10
N LEU A 20 9.65 36.24 -31.34
CA LEU A 20 8.28 36.71 -31.45
C LEU A 20 7.85 37.23 -30.07
N ALA A 21 7.10 38.32 -30.06
CA ALA A 21 6.48 38.82 -28.83
C ALA A 21 5.60 37.73 -28.21
N GLU A 22 5.83 37.39 -26.94
CA GLU A 22 5.03 36.41 -26.22
C GLU A 22 3.94 37.08 -25.39
N HIS A 23 2.92 36.30 -25.02
CA HIS A 23 1.88 36.73 -24.08
C HIS A 23 1.91 35.79 -22.87
N HIS A 24 2.19 36.35 -21.69
CA HIS A 24 2.40 35.60 -20.46
C HIS A 24 1.18 35.61 -19.55
N GLN A 25 0.74 34.43 -19.12
CA GLN A 25 -0.30 34.27 -18.10
C GLN A 25 0.37 34.17 -16.71
N LEU A 26 0.17 35.17 -15.86
CA LEU A 26 0.88 35.28 -14.57
C LEU A 26 -0.06 34.98 -13.39
N PHE A 27 0.43 34.19 -12.46
CA PHE A 27 -0.28 33.79 -11.24
C PHE A 27 0.39 34.37 -10.02
N ILE A 28 -0.40 34.84 -9.06
CA ILE A 28 0.09 35.31 -7.77
C ILE A 28 -0.12 34.19 -6.75
N LEU A 29 0.91 33.85 -5.97
CA LEU A 29 0.74 33.03 -4.76
C LEU A 29 0.97 33.90 -3.52
N THR A 30 0.02 33.88 -2.60
CA THR A 30 0.14 34.56 -1.32
C THR A 30 -0.59 33.79 -0.22
N GLY A 31 -0.23 34.09 1.03
CA GLY A 31 -0.84 33.50 2.21
C GLY A 31 0.17 33.34 3.33
N GLN A 32 -0.17 32.50 4.31
CA GLN A 32 0.65 32.33 5.50
C GLN A 32 1.73 31.22 5.34
N SER A 33 2.10 30.53 6.43
CA SER A 33 3.20 29.56 6.46
C SER A 33 3.05 28.38 5.48
N ASN A 34 1.85 27.85 5.25
CA ASN A 34 1.64 26.79 4.24
C ASN A 34 1.72 27.30 2.80
N SER A 35 1.40 28.59 2.55
CA SER A 35 1.69 29.25 1.27
C SER A 35 3.19 29.51 1.10
N LEU A 36 3.87 29.97 2.17
CA LEU A 36 5.31 30.15 2.18
C LEU A 36 6.04 28.82 1.93
N GLY A 37 5.58 27.75 2.56
CA GLY A 37 6.10 26.40 2.39
C GLY A 37 7.38 26.15 3.18
N THR A 38 7.32 26.23 4.51
CA THR A 38 8.45 25.90 5.40
C THR A 38 8.87 24.43 5.25
N THR A 39 10.17 24.16 5.33
CA THR A 39 10.77 22.83 5.08
C THR A 39 11.41 22.24 6.35
N ASN A 40 10.88 22.62 7.51
CA ASN A 40 11.35 22.18 8.82
C ASN A 40 10.52 21.02 9.39
N GLY A 41 9.82 20.28 8.54
CA GLY A 41 8.89 19.20 8.91
C GLY A 41 9.56 17.87 9.24
N GLY A 42 10.88 17.82 9.43
CA GLY A 42 11.59 16.60 9.80
C GLY A 42 11.67 15.54 8.70
N GLU A 43 11.32 15.86 7.46
CA GLU A 43 11.42 14.93 6.34
C GLU A 43 12.89 14.61 5.98
N ASN A 44 13.16 13.36 5.60
CA ASN A 44 14.51 12.90 5.19
C ASN A 44 15.06 13.72 4.00
N ASP A 45 14.17 14.10 3.07
CA ASP A 45 14.46 15.00 1.95
C ASP A 45 13.48 16.19 1.97
N PRO A 46 13.91 17.34 2.50
CA PRO A 46 13.07 18.53 2.58
C PRO A 46 12.99 19.34 1.27
N THR A 47 13.66 18.90 0.19
CA THR A 47 13.65 19.63 -1.10
C THR A 47 12.40 19.32 -1.92
N SER A 48 12.05 20.21 -2.86
CA SER A 48 10.95 19.97 -3.81
C SER A 48 11.27 18.95 -4.91
N GLY A 49 12.51 18.43 -4.96
CA GLY A 49 13.03 17.62 -6.06
C GLY A 49 13.15 18.40 -7.37
N SER A 50 13.54 17.71 -8.45
CA SER A 50 13.68 18.29 -9.79
C SER A 50 12.60 17.78 -10.76
N ASP A 51 12.04 18.66 -11.58
CA ASP A 51 11.16 18.30 -12.70
C ASP A 51 11.66 18.96 -14.00
N PRO A 52 11.64 18.29 -15.17
CA PRO A 52 12.05 18.91 -16.43
C PRO A 52 11.23 20.13 -16.84
N ALA A 53 10.05 20.36 -16.25
CA ALA A 53 9.26 21.57 -16.43
C ALA A 53 9.90 22.81 -15.80
N ASP A 54 10.68 22.66 -14.73
CA ASP A 54 11.11 23.75 -13.86
C ASP A 54 11.85 24.86 -14.64
N GLN A 55 12.71 24.47 -15.57
CA GLN A 55 13.52 25.37 -16.40
C GLN A 55 12.71 26.20 -17.43
N HIS A 56 11.43 25.90 -17.62
CA HIS A 56 10.56 26.58 -18.60
C HIS A 56 9.51 27.48 -17.96
N ILE A 57 9.46 27.51 -16.63
CA ILE A 57 8.41 28.21 -15.89
C ILE A 57 9.03 29.47 -15.31
N LEU A 58 8.46 30.63 -15.68
CA LEU A 58 8.87 31.91 -15.12
C LEU A 58 8.52 31.94 -13.62
N PHE A 59 9.48 32.26 -12.78
CA PHE A 59 9.26 32.32 -11.33
C PHE A 59 9.93 33.53 -10.69
N SER A 60 9.17 34.26 -9.89
CA SER A 60 9.60 35.44 -9.15
C SER A 60 9.04 35.38 -7.74
N TRP A 61 9.83 35.78 -6.74
CA TRP A 61 9.33 35.82 -5.36
C TRP A 61 9.92 36.95 -4.54
N HIS A 62 9.16 37.41 -3.55
CA HIS A 62 9.67 38.18 -2.42
C HIS A 62 8.86 37.85 -1.19
N ASN A 63 9.41 37.03 -0.30
CA ASN A 63 8.74 36.59 0.93
C ASN A 63 9.21 37.40 2.14
N VAL A 64 8.31 37.62 3.11
CA VAL A 64 8.58 38.47 4.27
C VAL A 64 8.07 37.86 5.57
N VAL A 65 8.59 38.29 6.71
CA VAL A 65 8.01 37.97 8.04
C VAL A 65 7.14 39.11 8.56
N ASN A 66 7.49 40.34 8.16
CA ASN A 66 6.79 41.59 8.47
C ASN A 66 7.19 42.66 7.43
N SER A 67 6.61 43.86 7.53
CA SER A 67 6.81 44.98 6.60
C SER A 67 8.27 45.46 6.43
N SER A 68 9.19 45.02 7.27
CA SER A 68 10.59 45.46 7.27
C SER A 68 11.61 44.34 7.13
N THR A 69 11.17 43.08 7.09
CA THR A 69 12.06 41.91 7.13
C THR A 69 11.75 40.96 5.98
N SER A 70 12.57 41.05 4.93
CA SER A 70 12.63 40.06 3.84
C SER A 70 13.29 38.77 4.33
N ILE A 71 12.78 37.64 3.85
CA ILE A 71 13.34 36.29 4.12
C ILE A 71 13.75 35.56 2.84
N GLY A 72 13.77 36.27 1.70
CA GLY A 72 14.16 35.71 0.42
C GLY A 72 13.48 36.45 -0.72
N HIS A 73 14.24 36.70 -1.79
CA HIS A 73 13.74 37.34 -2.99
C HIS A 73 14.55 36.89 -4.22
N SER A 74 13.97 36.99 -5.41
CA SER A 74 14.60 36.69 -6.69
C SER A 74 15.33 37.89 -7.31
N GLY A 75 15.93 38.74 -6.46
CA GLY A 75 16.68 39.93 -6.86
C GLY A 75 15.99 41.28 -6.62
N GLN A 76 14.73 41.29 -6.17
CA GLN A 76 13.91 42.48 -5.95
C GLN A 76 14.58 43.49 -5.02
N THR A 77 14.48 44.78 -5.38
CA THR A 77 15.13 45.89 -4.69
C THR A 77 14.18 46.74 -3.85
N LEU A 78 12.87 46.66 -4.14
CA LEU A 78 11.78 47.37 -3.46
C LEU A 78 12.16 48.78 -2.93
N THR A 79 12.17 49.73 -3.89
CA THR A 79 12.28 51.20 -3.81
C THR A 79 13.69 51.85 -3.69
N PRO A 80 14.12 52.64 -4.70
CA PRO A 80 13.55 52.76 -6.05
C PRO A 80 13.93 51.52 -6.87
N ALA A 81 13.03 51.08 -7.76
CA ALA A 81 13.27 49.93 -8.64
C ALA A 81 14.57 50.13 -9.45
N SER A 82 15.53 49.23 -9.25
CA SER A 82 16.72 49.15 -10.11
C SER A 82 16.55 47.98 -11.07
N GLY A 83 16.89 48.19 -12.34
CA GLY A 83 16.54 47.31 -13.47
C GLY A 83 17.28 45.98 -13.56
N SER A 84 17.38 45.22 -12.46
CA SER A 84 17.78 43.81 -12.49
C SER A 84 17.29 43.10 -11.23
N ALA A 85 16.12 42.47 -11.34
CA ALA A 85 15.49 41.59 -10.38
C ALA A 85 14.45 40.78 -11.13
N ASP A 86 14.86 39.58 -11.53
CA ASP A 86 14.44 39.00 -12.79
C ASP A 86 13.53 37.80 -12.52
N PHE A 87 12.54 37.60 -13.40
CA PHE A 87 11.98 36.27 -13.53
C PHE A 87 13.13 35.26 -13.69
N THR A 88 13.17 34.29 -12.79
CA THR A 88 14.05 33.14 -12.86
C THR A 88 13.27 31.93 -13.39
N THR A 89 13.82 30.74 -13.22
CA THR A 89 13.09 29.48 -13.39
C THR A 89 12.55 28.98 -12.05
N LEU A 90 11.52 28.13 -12.08
CA LEU A 90 10.93 27.55 -10.88
C LEU A 90 11.99 26.83 -10.03
N GLN A 91 12.06 27.14 -8.73
CA GLN A 91 13.08 26.62 -7.82
C GLN A 91 12.71 26.86 -6.35
N ASP A 92 13.36 26.12 -5.45
CA ASP A 92 13.31 26.35 -4.00
C ASP A 92 13.79 27.78 -3.67
N GLN A 93 13.06 28.48 -2.81
CA GLN A 93 13.36 29.85 -2.39
C GLN A 93 14.32 29.87 -1.18
N GLN A 94 14.96 31.02 -0.94
CA GLN A 94 15.85 31.16 0.21
C GLN A 94 15.09 30.97 1.53
N GLY A 95 15.71 30.22 2.45
CA GLY A 95 15.24 30.03 3.82
C GLY A 95 16.25 30.52 4.87
N GLY A 96 16.27 29.84 6.01
CA GLY A 96 17.22 30.10 7.11
C GLY A 96 16.71 31.07 8.18
N HIS A 97 15.52 31.66 8.02
CA HIS A 97 14.90 32.47 9.06
C HIS A 97 14.24 31.61 10.15
N TYR A 98 13.47 30.59 9.74
CA TYR A 98 12.84 29.65 10.66
C TYR A 98 13.77 28.47 10.95
N ALA A 99 13.89 28.09 12.23
CA ALA A 99 14.74 26.99 12.64
C ALA A 99 14.36 25.69 11.89
N GLY A 100 15.35 25.02 11.31
CA GLY A 100 15.17 23.80 10.51
C GLY A 100 14.69 24.01 9.07
N SER A 101 14.32 25.23 8.65
CA SER A 101 13.85 25.51 7.29
C SER A 101 14.96 26.14 6.45
N ALA A 102 15.86 25.33 5.90
CA ALA A 102 16.99 25.83 5.10
C ALA A 102 16.55 26.49 3.79
N THR A 103 15.46 25.99 3.19
CA THR A 103 14.80 26.55 2.01
C THR A 103 13.31 26.78 2.29
N HIS A 104 12.61 27.39 1.33
CA HIS A 104 11.14 27.45 1.31
C HIS A 104 10.62 26.99 -0.05
N TRP A 105 9.60 26.14 -0.05
CA TRP A 105 8.83 25.79 -1.23
C TRP A 105 7.47 25.23 -0.80
N GLY A 106 6.44 25.55 -1.59
CA GLY A 106 5.05 25.21 -1.29
C GLY A 106 4.28 24.72 -2.52
N PRO A 107 2.94 24.90 -2.51
CA PRO A 107 2.07 24.44 -3.58
C PRO A 107 2.39 25.01 -4.97
N GLU A 108 3.12 26.13 -5.07
CA GLU A 108 3.52 26.71 -6.36
C GLU A 108 4.30 25.75 -7.23
N MET A 109 5.08 24.85 -6.63
CA MET A 109 5.95 23.93 -7.36
C MET A 109 5.11 22.99 -8.21
N GLU A 110 4.24 22.22 -7.56
CA GLU A 110 3.40 21.24 -8.25
C GLU A 110 2.25 21.89 -9.03
N PHE A 111 1.78 23.08 -8.61
CA PHE A 111 0.86 23.88 -9.41
C PHE A 111 1.43 24.19 -10.80
N ALA A 112 2.64 24.74 -10.84
CA ALA A 112 3.25 25.14 -12.10
C ALA A 112 3.67 23.92 -12.93
N ARG A 113 4.25 22.88 -12.31
CA ARG A 113 4.59 21.61 -12.98
C ARG A 113 3.34 20.95 -13.59
N GLY A 114 2.22 20.95 -12.87
CA GLY A 114 0.94 20.43 -13.32
C GLY A 114 0.40 21.14 -14.57
N LEU A 115 0.39 22.47 -14.59
CA LEU A 115 -0.01 23.25 -15.76
C LEU A 115 0.88 22.96 -16.98
N TYR A 116 2.20 22.84 -16.77
CA TYR A 116 3.13 22.52 -17.85
C TYR A 116 2.92 21.11 -18.42
N ARG A 117 2.66 20.10 -17.58
CA ARG A 117 2.30 18.74 -18.03
C ARG A 117 0.98 18.73 -18.83
N ALA A 118 -0.02 19.49 -18.37
CA ALA A 118 -1.29 19.68 -19.06
C ALA A 118 -1.18 20.44 -20.40
N GLY A 119 -0.03 21.02 -20.71
CA GLY A 119 0.25 21.68 -21.99
C GLY A 119 0.15 23.19 -22.01
N VAL A 120 -0.07 23.82 -20.86
CA VAL A 120 -0.03 25.28 -20.74
C VAL A 120 1.40 25.77 -20.91
N ARG A 121 1.59 26.85 -21.67
CA ARG A 121 2.90 27.45 -21.98
C ARG A 121 2.81 28.97 -21.81
N ASN A 122 3.97 29.63 -21.72
CA ASN A 122 4.10 31.08 -21.57
C ASN A 122 3.34 31.57 -20.32
N PHE A 123 3.73 31.05 -19.16
CA PHE A 123 3.11 31.41 -17.89
C PHE A 123 4.18 31.54 -16.80
N GLY A 124 3.81 32.17 -15.69
CA GLY A 124 4.71 32.34 -14.55
C GLY A 124 4.00 32.48 -13.23
N VAL A 125 4.75 32.29 -12.13
CA VAL A 125 4.26 32.46 -10.77
C VAL A 125 5.05 33.57 -10.06
N ILE A 126 4.33 34.47 -9.40
CA ILE A 126 4.85 35.56 -8.57
C ILE A 126 4.43 35.28 -7.14
N LYS A 127 5.38 34.94 -6.26
CA LYS A 127 5.11 34.58 -4.87
C LYS A 127 5.41 35.74 -3.92
N ALA A 128 4.45 36.06 -3.06
CA ALA A 128 4.55 37.11 -2.05
C ALA A 128 3.91 36.65 -0.73
N SER A 129 4.52 35.66 -0.08
CA SER A 129 3.96 35.00 1.11
C SER A 129 4.59 35.51 2.41
N ARG A 130 3.91 35.23 3.53
CA ARG A 130 4.35 35.61 4.87
C ARG A 130 4.28 34.43 5.83
N GLY A 131 5.25 34.26 6.73
CA GLY A 131 5.12 33.22 7.77
C GLY A 131 4.21 33.68 8.93
N GLY A 132 3.09 32.97 9.12
CA GLY A 132 2.13 33.13 10.23
C GLY A 132 1.28 34.41 10.21
N GLY A 133 0.34 34.52 11.15
CA GLY A 133 -0.52 35.69 11.39
C GLY A 133 -1.80 35.73 10.54
N GLY A 134 -2.81 36.44 11.04
CA GLY A 134 -4.16 36.42 10.47
C GLY A 134 -4.36 37.27 9.22
N ASN A 135 -5.53 37.09 8.60
CA ASN A 135 -5.90 37.62 7.29
C ASN A 135 -5.97 39.16 7.25
N THR A 136 -5.96 39.84 8.40
CA THR A 136 -5.86 41.31 8.48
C THR A 136 -4.59 41.85 7.81
N ASN A 137 -3.51 41.06 7.75
CA ASN A 137 -2.26 41.48 7.11
C ASN A 137 -2.40 41.73 5.59
N TRP A 138 -3.40 41.13 4.93
CA TRP A 138 -3.69 41.27 3.50
C TRP A 138 -4.78 42.31 3.22
N HIS A 139 -5.37 42.91 4.25
CA HIS A 139 -6.45 43.88 4.09
C HIS A 139 -5.92 45.30 3.87
N LYS A 140 -6.25 45.89 2.71
CA LYS A 140 -5.80 47.21 2.24
C LYS A 140 -5.97 48.33 3.28
N ASP A 141 -7.15 48.43 3.89
CA ASP A 141 -7.50 49.57 4.75
C ASP A 141 -7.23 49.32 6.25
N SER A 142 -6.84 48.10 6.64
CA SER A 142 -6.66 47.74 8.06
C SER A 142 -5.20 47.80 8.52
N GLY A 143 -4.33 48.49 7.76
CA GLY A 143 -2.91 48.60 8.08
C GLY A 143 -2.11 47.32 7.84
N GLY A 144 -2.66 46.37 7.07
CA GLY A 144 -1.96 45.17 6.64
C GLY A 144 -0.90 45.50 5.58
N HIS A 145 0.34 45.06 5.81
CA HIS A 145 1.46 45.38 4.91
C HIS A 145 1.51 44.48 3.67
N MET A 146 0.87 43.30 3.69
CA MET A 146 0.98 42.33 2.60
C MET A 146 0.27 42.80 1.33
N TYR A 147 -0.81 43.58 1.44
CA TYR A 147 -1.50 44.11 0.26
C TYR A 147 -0.55 44.95 -0.61
N GLN A 148 0.12 45.95 -0.02
CA GLN A 148 1.07 46.79 -0.74
C GLN A 148 2.29 45.98 -1.20
N HIS A 149 2.78 45.04 -0.37
CA HIS A 149 3.90 44.17 -0.73
C HIS A 149 3.61 43.32 -1.97
N ILE A 150 2.38 42.82 -2.14
CA ILE A 150 1.97 42.12 -3.37
C ILE A 150 2.03 43.06 -4.58
N LEU A 151 1.49 44.28 -4.47
CA LEU A 151 1.51 45.25 -5.57
C LEU A 151 2.94 45.57 -6.01
N ASP A 152 3.83 45.82 -5.05
CA ASP A 152 5.21 46.19 -5.35
C ASP A 152 5.99 45.00 -5.95
N THR A 153 5.80 43.79 -5.41
CA THR A 153 6.45 42.57 -5.90
C THR A 153 6.00 42.23 -7.32
N VAL A 154 4.70 42.33 -7.61
CA VAL A 154 4.17 42.10 -8.97
C VAL A 154 4.68 43.17 -9.93
N SER A 155 4.67 44.44 -9.53
CA SER A 155 5.12 45.55 -10.39
C SER A 155 6.60 45.44 -10.75
N GLU A 156 7.48 45.04 -9.82
CA GLU A 156 8.89 44.82 -10.11
C GLU A 156 9.11 43.58 -10.99
N ALA A 157 8.37 42.48 -10.75
CA ALA A 157 8.45 41.28 -11.57
C ALA A 157 8.06 41.54 -13.03
N VAL A 158 6.91 42.17 -13.29
CA VAL A 158 6.46 42.42 -14.68
C VAL A 158 7.32 43.45 -15.40
N ALA A 159 7.98 44.37 -14.68
CA ALA A 159 8.94 45.29 -15.28
C ALA A 159 10.21 44.60 -15.81
N SER A 160 10.48 43.35 -15.38
CA SER A 160 11.61 42.54 -15.87
C SER A 160 11.30 41.75 -17.14
N LEU A 161 10.04 41.69 -17.58
CA LEU A 161 9.67 41.01 -18.83
C LEU A 161 10.29 41.73 -20.05
N PRO A 162 10.57 41.00 -21.14
CA PRO A 162 11.01 41.62 -22.40
C PRO A 162 10.04 42.74 -22.82
N PRO A 163 10.52 43.92 -23.24
CA PRO A 163 9.64 45.04 -23.60
C PRO A 163 8.67 44.77 -24.75
N THR A 164 8.91 43.72 -25.53
CA THR A 164 8.06 43.26 -26.62
C THR A 164 6.93 42.34 -26.16
N ASP A 165 7.05 41.75 -24.97
CA ASP A 165 6.08 40.80 -24.45
C ASP A 165 4.90 41.52 -23.80
N SER A 166 3.77 40.82 -23.76
CA SER A 166 2.57 41.25 -23.05
C SER A 166 2.24 40.26 -21.95
N TYR A 167 1.39 40.66 -21.00
CA TYR A 167 1.00 39.78 -19.91
C TYR A 167 -0.44 40.04 -19.45
N GLU A 168 -0.99 39.06 -18.74
CA GLU A 168 -2.23 39.15 -17.97
C GLU A 168 -1.97 38.55 -16.58
N ILE A 169 -2.45 39.21 -15.52
CA ILE A 169 -2.49 38.59 -14.20
C ILE A 169 -3.74 37.71 -14.15
N ALA A 170 -3.56 36.44 -14.49
CA ALA A 170 -4.61 35.47 -14.75
C ALA A 170 -5.29 34.98 -13.47
N GLY A 171 -4.51 34.80 -12.39
CA GLY A 171 -5.06 34.21 -11.18
C GLY A 171 -4.31 34.46 -9.88
N LEU A 172 -5.02 34.20 -8.78
CA LEU A 172 -4.53 34.29 -7.41
C LEU A 172 -4.71 32.94 -6.71
N LEU A 173 -3.61 32.34 -6.27
CA LEU A 173 -3.56 31.22 -5.34
C LEU A 173 -3.50 31.79 -3.92
N TYR A 174 -4.53 31.52 -3.12
CA TYR A 174 -4.63 32.00 -1.75
C TYR A 174 -4.66 30.83 -0.76
N LEU A 175 -3.67 30.75 0.14
CA LEU A 175 -3.62 29.72 1.19
C LEU A 175 -3.33 30.36 2.55
N GLN A 176 -4.41 30.66 3.26
CA GLN A 176 -4.35 31.33 4.56
C GLN A 176 -5.62 31.07 5.38
N GLY A 177 -5.44 30.89 6.69
CA GLY A 177 -6.55 30.89 7.65
C GLY A 177 -6.19 30.29 9.01
N GLU A 178 -5.08 29.55 9.11
CA GLU A 178 -4.72 28.78 10.30
C GLU A 178 -4.39 29.68 11.50
N SER A 179 -3.95 30.93 11.26
CA SER A 179 -3.65 31.91 12.29
C SER A 179 -4.75 32.97 12.51
N ASP A 180 -5.93 32.81 11.90
CA ASP A 180 -7.03 33.75 12.08
C ASP A 180 -7.61 33.66 13.51
N ASN A 181 -7.67 34.80 14.20
CA ASN A 181 -8.49 34.89 15.40
C ASN A 181 -9.99 34.86 15.05
N ALA A 182 -10.87 34.74 16.06
CA ALA A 182 -12.32 34.63 15.83
C ALA A 182 -12.93 35.75 14.96
N SER A 183 -12.44 37.00 15.08
CA SER A 183 -12.92 38.11 14.25
C SER A 183 -12.40 38.04 12.82
N GLU A 184 -11.16 37.58 12.63
CA GLU A 184 -10.56 37.38 11.32
C GLU A 184 -11.23 36.22 10.60
N ALA A 185 -11.50 35.12 11.30
CA ALA A 185 -12.17 33.94 10.76
C ALA A 185 -13.60 34.25 10.32
N ALA A 186 -14.34 35.04 11.12
CA ALA A 186 -15.68 35.51 10.76
C ALA A 186 -15.69 36.42 9.51
N ALA A 187 -14.58 37.13 9.26
CA ALA A 187 -14.43 38.03 8.11
C ALA A 187 -13.70 37.39 6.92
N ALA A 188 -13.22 36.15 7.02
CA ALA A 188 -12.29 35.54 6.07
C ALA A 188 -12.83 35.53 4.62
N GLY A 189 -14.10 35.15 4.44
CA GLY A 189 -14.74 35.18 3.12
C GLY A 189 -14.82 36.58 2.51
N THR A 190 -15.38 37.55 3.26
CA THR A 190 -15.48 38.94 2.78
C THR A 190 -14.11 39.53 2.46
N ARG A 191 -13.10 39.28 3.30
CA ARG A 191 -11.73 39.79 3.10
C ARG A 191 -11.03 39.15 1.90
N LEU A 192 -11.27 37.86 1.62
CA LEU A 192 -10.78 37.21 0.40
C LEU A 192 -11.36 37.87 -0.86
N LYS A 193 -12.66 38.18 -0.83
CA LYS A 193 -13.31 38.89 -1.93
C LYS A 193 -12.79 40.31 -2.09
N GLU A 194 -12.66 41.07 -1.00
CA GLU A 194 -12.09 42.42 -1.03
C GLU A 194 -10.64 42.42 -1.54
N LEU A 195 -9.81 41.47 -1.12
CA LEU A 195 -8.46 41.29 -1.66
C LEU A 195 -8.50 41.08 -3.18
N THR A 196 -9.35 40.16 -3.64
CA THR A 196 -9.52 39.85 -5.08
C THR A 196 -9.96 41.09 -5.87
N ASP A 197 -11.00 41.79 -5.42
CA ASP A 197 -11.54 42.97 -6.10
C ASP A 197 -10.52 44.11 -6.16
N ASN A 198 -9.80 44.34 -5.06
CA ASN A 198 -8.77 45.36 -4.98
C ASN A 198 -7.59 45.06 -5.91
N LEU A 199 -7.13 43.80 -5.99
CA LEU A 199 -6.08 43.40 -6.93
C LEU A 199 -6.51 43.56 -8.39
N ARG A 200 -7.77 43.19 -8.73
CA ARG A 200 -8.33 43.41 -10.08
C ARG A 200 -8.36 44.89 -10.49
N ALA A 201 -8.52 45.79 -9.51
CA ALA A 201 -8.59 47.23 -9.73
C ALA A 201 -7.21 47.90 -9.79
N ASP A 202 -6.30 47.52 -8.89
CA ASP A 202 -5.05 48.24 -8.66
C ASP A 202 -3.86 47.68 -9.45
N LEU A 203 -3.88 46.39 -9.84
CA LEU A 203 -2.83 45.81 -10.70
C LEU A 203 -3.14 46.03 -12.19
N ALA A 204 -2.13 46.43 -12.95
CA ALA A 204 -2.22 46.50 -14.41
C ALA A 204 -2.47 45.10 -15.00
N HIS A 205 -3.37 45.01 -15.98
CA HIS A 205 -3.74 43.76 -16.68
C HIS A 205 -4.28 42.65 -15.76
N ALA A 206 -4.93 43.00 -14.64
CA ALA A 206 -5.54 42.05 -13.70
C ALA A 206 -7.08 42.06 -13.73
N ALA A 207 -7.71 42.75 -14.68
CA ALA A 207 -9.16 42.97 -14.67
C ALA A 207 -10.00 41.69 -14.72
N ASN A 208 -9.43 40.56 -15.16
CA ASN A 208 -10.06 39.24 -15.23
C ASN A 208 -9.54 38.23 -14.19
N LEU A 209 -8.66 38.65 -13.26
CA LEU A 209 -8.01 37.77 -12.28
C LEU A 209 -9.02 36.86 -11.59
N TYR A 210 -8.76 35.55 -11.65
CA TYR A 210 -9.55 34.50 -11.02
C TYR A 210 -8.86 33.99 -9.75
N THR A 211 -9.56 33.96 -8.63
CA THR A 211 -8.98 33.53 -7.34
C THR A 211 -9.36 32.09 -7.05
N VAL A 212 -8.41 31.29 -6.60
CA VAL A 212 -8.66 29.99 -5.98
C VAL A 212 -8.13 30.05 -4.55
N ALA A 213 -8.99 29.75 -3.59
CA ALA A 213 -8.60 29.62 -2.19
C ALA A 213 -8.49 28.14 -1.79
N ALA A 214 -7.37 27.79 -1.15
CA ALA A 214 -7.18 26.48 -0.55
C ALA A 214 -7.59 26.53 0.93
N GLY A 215 -8.47 25.61 1.33
CA GLY A 215 -8.88 25.43 2.71
C GLY A 215 -7.72 25.00 3.61
N THR A 216 -7.88 25.23 4.90
CA THR A 216 -6.89 24.81 5.89
C THR A 216 -7.02 23.31 6.21
N THR A 217 -5.91 22.69 6.65
CA THR A 217 -5.85 21.23 6.91
C THR A 217 -6.20 20.86 8.35
N ALA A 218 -5.54 21.47 9.35
CA ALA A 218 -5.67 21.08 10.77
C ALA A 218 -6.30 22.15 11.68
N ALA A 219 -6.15 23.43 11.35
CA ALA A 219 -6.62 24.57 12.16
C ALA A 219 -7.31 25.62 11.28
N GLY A 220 -8.20 26.45 11.82
CA GLY A 220 -8.85 27.53 11.06
C GLY A 220 -10.11 27.12 10.29
N GLY A 221 -10.81 26.05 10.70
CA GLY A 221 -12.00 25.54 10.01
C GLY A 221 -13.10 26.59 9.76
N THR A 222 -13.31 27.54 10.68
CA THR A 222 -14.25 28.66 10.47
C THR A 222 -13.83 29.57 9.32
N SER A 223 -12.54 29.87 9.16
CA SER A 223 -12.04 30.66 8.04
C SER A 223 -12.29 29.94 6.72
N ALA A 224 -11.95 28.64 6.65
CA ALA A 224 -12.18 27.81 5.47
C ALA A 224 -13.67 27.75 5.09
N THR A 225 -14.57 27.56 6.06
CA THR A 225 -16.03 27.59 5.83
C THR A 225 -16.50 28.91 5.22
N ASN A 226 -16.02 30.05 5.75
CA ASN A 226 -16.41 31.36 5.23
C ASN A 226 -15.80 31.66 3.85
N GLN A 227 -14.59 31.16 3.57
CA GLN A 227 -13.98 31.23 2.24
C GLN A 227 -14.75 30.38 1.21
N ALA A 228 -15.16 29.17 1.59
CA ALA A 228 -16.02 28.33 0.74
C ALA A 228 -17.37 29.01 0.43
N ALA A 229 -17.99 29.63 1.44
CA ALA A 229 -19.26 30.33 1.27
C ALA A 229 -19.14 31.55 0.33
N ILE A 230 -18.04 32.31 0.38
CA ILE A 230 -17.86 33.45 -0.52
C ILE A 230 -17.57 32.99 -1.96
N ALA A 231 -16.81 31.91 -2.13
CA ALA A 231 -16.51 31.31 -3.44
C ALA A 231 -17.79 30.84 -4.13
N ALA A 232 -18.67 30.12 -3.40
CA ALA A 232 -19.95 29.66 -3.92
C ALA A 232 -20.90 30.79 -4.40
N SER A 233 -20.67 32.05 -3.98
CA SER A 233 -21.47 33.21 -4.36
C SER A 233 -20.76 34.20 -5.29
N THR A 234 -19.52 33.94 -5.68
CA THR A 234 -18.70 34.86 -6.48
C THR A 234 -18.08 34.14 -7.67
N SER A 235 -18.50 34.46 -8.89
CA SER A 235 -18.15 33.69 -10.11
C SER A 235 -16.68 33.72 -10.53
N TYR A 236 -15.84 34.52 -9.88
CA TYR A 236 -14.38 34.62 -10.13
C TYR A 236 -13.56 34.23 -8.91
N ILE A 237 -14.18 33.54 -7.94
CA ILE A 237 -13.53 32.97 -6.75
C ILE A 237 -13.97 31.52 -6.63
N ASP A 238 -13.00 30.62 -6.54
CA ASP A 238 -13.21 29.19 -6.29
C ASP A 238 -12.56 28.75 -4.98
N PHE A 239 -12.94 27.58 -4.49
CA PHE A 239 -12.43 27.01 -3.25
C PHE A 239 -12.35 25.49 -3.31
N PHE A 240 -11.27 24.92 -2.76
CA PHE A 240 -11.20 23.49 -2.46
C PHE A 240 -10.77 23.25 -1.00
N ALA A 241 -11.32 22.19 -0.38
CA ALA A 241 -10.98 21.78 0.97
C ALA A 241 -9.67 20.96 0.98
N ASN A 242 -9.01 20.93 2.14
CA ASN A 242 -7.82 20.11 2.41
C ASN A 242 -7.97 19.30 3.71
N THR A 243 -9.20 19.08 4.16
CA THR A 243 -9.49 18.39 5.43
C THR A 243 -9.13 16.91 5.38
N ASP A 244 -8.99 16.34 4.19
CA ASP A 244 -8.54 14.97 3.93
C ASP A 244 -7.01 14.80 4.01
N LEU A 245 -6.26 15.90 4.18
CA LEU A 245 -4.79 15.88 4.25
C LEU A 245 -4.26 15.84 5.69
N SER A 246 -5.06 15.39 6.65
CA SER A 246 -4.66 15.31 8.06
C SER A 246 -3.45 14.40 8.30
N ASN A 247 -3.29 13.35 7.48
CA ASN A 247 -2.11 12.47 7.49
C ASN A 247 -0.93 13.01 6.64
N GLN A 248 -1.09 14.16 5.98
CA GLN A 248 -0.05 14.79 5.16
C GLN A 248 0.51 16.06 5.81
N LEU A 249 0.63 16.01 7.15
CA LEU A 249 1.18 17.08 7.96
C LEU A 249 2.60 16.71 8.42
N ALA A 250 3.41 17.72 8.63
CA ALA A 250 4.66 17.61 9.38
C ALA A 250 4.35 17.17 10.83
N PRO A 251 5.35 16.67 11.59
CA PRO A 251 5.19 16.25 12.99
C PRO A 251 4.66 17.33 13.94
N ASP A 252 4.60 18.59 13.51
CA ASP A 252 3.98 19.68 14.27
C ASP A 252 2.45 19.70 14.18
N GLY A 253 1.85 18.83 13.35
CA GLY A 253 0.41 18.73 13.16
C GLY A 253 -0.24 19.98 12.55
N LEU A 254 0.54 20.86 11.91
CA LEU A 254 0.06 22.14 11.40
C LEU A 254 0.51 22.43 9.96
N HIS A 255 1.79 22.21 9.65
CA HIS A 255 2.33 22.48 8.32
C HIS A 255 2.19 21.28 7.40
N LEU A 256 1.93 21.52 6.12
CA LEU A 256 1.91 20.47 5.11
C LEU A 256 3.31 19.86 4.97
N ASN A 257 3.41 18.53 5.00
CA ASN A 257 4.62 17.82 4.62
C ASN A 257 4.84 17.89 3.09
N LYS A 258 5.93 17.31 2.59
CA LYS A 258 6.25 17.24 1.14
C LYS A 258 5.08 16.73 0.27
N GLU A 259 4.39 15.67 0.67
CA GLU A 259 3.27 15.11 -0.11
C GLU A 259 2.04 16.04 -0.03
N GLY A 260 1.71 16.56 1.16
CA GLY A 260 0.62 17.51 1.35
C GLY A 260 0.77 18.77 0.50
N LYS A 261 1.98 19.34 0.42
CA LYS A 261 2.27 20.48 -0.48
C LYS A 261 2.05 20.14 -1.94
N THR A 262 2.44 18.93 -2.34
CA THR A 262 2.29 18.41 -3.70
C THR A 262 0.80 18.27 -4.05
N ILE A 263 0.00 17.65 -3.18
CA ILE A 263 -1.45 17.48 -3.39
C ILE A 263 -2.16 18.83 -3.51
N VAL A 264 -1.88 19.77 -2.60
CA VAL A 264 -2.47 21.12 -2.68
C VAL A 264 -2.10 21.83 -3.99
N GLY A 265 -0.86 21.65 -4.48
CA GLY A 265 -0.44 22.16 -5.79
C GLY A 265 -1.22 21.52 -6.96
N ARG A 266 -1.49 20.20 -6.91
CA ARG A 266 -2.33 19.51 -7.90
C ARG A 266 -3.76 20.05 -7.88
N ARG A 267 -4.33 20.29 -6.70
CA ARG A 267 -5.69 20.86 -6.57
C ARG A 267 -5.79 22.27 -7.13
N PHE A 268 -4.81 23.12 -6.87
CA PHE A 268 -4.71 24.43 -7.54
C PHE A 268 -4.67 24.26 -9.05
N THR A 269 -3.86 23.32 -9.57
CA THR A 269 -3.76 23.05 -11.01
C THR A 269 -5.13 22.72 -11.59
N GLN A 270 -5.86 21.79 -10.96
CA GLN A 270 -7.15 21.35 -11.45
C GLN A 270 -8.20 22.46 -11.38
N ALA A 271 -8.25 23.22 -10.29
CA ALA A 271 -9.18 24.36 -10.15
C ALA A 271 -8.98 25.39 -11.28
N PHE A 272 -7.72 25.79 -11.55
CA PHE A 272 -7.43 26.75 -12.61
C PHE A 272 -7.69 26.21 -14.02
N LEU A 273 -7.39 24.94 -14.29
CA LEU A 273 -7.70 24.32 -15.58
C LEU A 273 -9.20 24.14 -15.82
N ASN A 274 -10.00 24.03 -14.75
CA ASN A 274 -11.45 23.84 -14.82
C ASN A 274 -12.24 25.17 -14.81
N ALA A 275 -11.60 26.28 -14.41
CA ALA A 275 -12.24 27.59 -14.32
C ALA A 275 -12.61 28.23 -15.68
N GLY A 276 -12.14 27.69 -16.80
CA GLY A 276 -12.44 28.20 -18.14
C GLY A 276 -11.77 29.56 -18.45
N ILE A 277 -10.59 29.81 -17.87
CA ILE A 277 -9.82 31.04 -18.05
C ILE A 277 -9.17 31.04 -19.44
N SER A 278 -9.25 32.17 -20.15
CA SER A 278 -8.63 32.32 -21.47
C SER A 278 -7.11 32.12 -21.40
N GLY A 279 -6.55 31.31 -22.28
CA GLY A 279 -5.12 31.00 -22.30
C GLY A 279 -4.68 29.91 -21.32
N ILE A 280 -5.57 29.46 -20.42
CA ILE A 280 -5.31 28.36 -19.48
C ILE A 280 -6.21 27.18 -19.85
N SER A 281 -5.71 26.30 -20.71
CA SER A 281 -6.45 25.13 -21.18
C SER A 281 -5.54 23.93 -21.36
N ARG A 282 -6.09 22.73 -21.15
CA ARG A 282 -5.40 21.47 -21.41
C ARG A 282 -5.15 21.30 -22.92
N HIS A 283 -3.90 21.08 -23.32
CA HIS A 283 -3.50 20.93 -24.71
C HIS A 283 -2.46 19.81 -24.88
N TYR A 284 -2.83 18.75 -25.60
CA TYR A 284 -2.00 17.56 -25.81
C TYR A 284 -1.57 17.37 -27.26
N GLY A 285 -2.19 18.06 -28.21
CA GLY A 285 -1.93 17.92 -29.62
C GLY A 285 -2.29 16.54 -30.15
N LYS A 286 -1.48 16.00 -31.06
CA LYS A 286 -1.53 14.58 -31.43
C LYS A 286 -0.93 13.74 -30.29
N LEU A 287 -1.80 12.99 -29.62
CA LEU A 287 -1.48 12.15 -28.47
C LEU A 287 -1.42 10.68 -28.91
N VAL A 288 -0.25 10.06 -28.81
CA VAL A 288 -0.04 8.65 -29.15
C VAL A 288 0.15 7.82 -27.88
N PHE A 289 -0.46 6.63 -27.85
CA PHE A 289 -0.19 5.61 -26.84
C PHE A 289 0.59 4.47 -27.49
N ILE A 290 1.84 4.28 -27.05
CA ILE A 290 2.78 3.28 -27.57
C ILE A 290 2.87 2.15 -26.54
N GLY A 291 2.74 0.91 -26.99
CA GLY A 291 2.84 -0.24 -26.10
C GLY A 291 2.47 -1.56 -26.74
N ASP A 292 2.16 -2.54 -25.91
CA ASP A 292 1.88 -3.89 -26.36
C ASP A 292 0.37 -4.25 -26.29
N SER A 293 0.05 -5.48 -25.88
CA SER A 293 -1.32 -5.97 -25.72
C SER A 293 -2.09 -5.20 -24.64
N ILE A 294 -1.43 -4.72 -23.59
CA ILE A 294 -2.07 -3.93 -22.52
C ILE A 294 -2.58 -2.59 -23.09
N THR A 295 -1.82 -1.99 -24.01
CA THR A 295 -2.23 -0.77 -24.72
C THR A 295 -3.24 -1.07 -25.82
N GLN A 296 -3.12 -2.19 -26.54
CA GLN A 296 -4.07 -2.51 -27.62
C GLN A 296 -5.48 -2.81 -27.07
N GLY A 297 -5.59 -3.51 -25.94
CA GLY A 297 -6.87 -3.98 -25.40
C GLY A 297 -7.46 -5.16 -26.19
N GLY A 298 -8.48 -5.80 -25.62
CA GLY A 298 -9.13 -6.99 -26.17
C GLY A 298 -9.96 -7.77 -25.13
N ASN A 299 -10.52 -8.89 -25.55
CA ASN A 299 -11.31 -9.79 -24.69
C ASN A 299 -12.48 -9.10 -23.96
N GLY A 300 -13.21 -8.21 -24.64
CA GLY A 300 -14.32 -7.48 -24.03
C GLY A 300 -13.91 -6.26 -23.19
N ASN A 301 -12.62 -5.95 -23.12
CA ASN A 301 -12.07 -4.80 -22.41
C ASN A 301 -11.46 -3.78 -23.41
N PRO A 302 -11.80 -2.47 -23.32
CA PRO A 302 -11.44 -1.46 -24.31
C PRO A 302 -10.01 -0.93 -24.24
N SER A 303 -9.19 -1.33 -23.26
CA SER A 303 -7.93 -0.72 -22.81
C SER A 303 -8.14 0.44 -21.83
N TYR A 304 -7.17 0.61 -20.92
CA TYR A 304 -7.02 1.79 -20.04
C TYR A 304 -7.13 3.13 -20.78
N ARG A 305 -6.85 3.15 -22.09
CA ARG A 305 -7.00 4.34 -22.95
C ARG A 305 -8.43 4.87 -22.96
N TYR A 306 -9.42 4.00 -22.81
CA TYR A 306 -10.81 4.41 -22.70
C TYR A 306 -11.05 5.20 -21.42
N GLN A 307 -10.47 4.79 -20.29
CA GLN A 307 -10.50 5.57 -19.05
C GLN A 307 -9.82 6.95 -19.23
N VAL A 308 -8.66 7.01 -19.89
CA VAL A 308 -8.00 8.31 -20.20
C VAL A 308 -8.90 9.19 -21.06
N PHE A 309 -9.58 8.61 -22.05
CA PHE A 309 -10.58 9.31 -22.86
C PHE A 309 -11.75 9.84 -22.02
N LYS A 310 -12.32 9.03 -21.11
CA LYS A 310 -13.40 9.48 -20.21
C LYS A 310 -12.96 10.69 -19.40
N ASN A 311 -11.74 10.67 -18.86
CA ASN A 311 -11.19 11.77 -18.08
C ASN A 311 -10.98 13.04 -18.93
N LEU A 312 -10.48 12.92 -20.16
CA LEU A 312 -10.35 14.05 -21.09
C LEU A 312 -11.72 14.65 -21.45
N ALA A 313 -12.73 13.82 -21.71
CA ALA A 313 -14.08 14.25 -22.04
C ALA A 313 -14.80 14.88 -20.83
N ASN A 314 -14.61 14.34 -19.63
CA ASN A 314 -15.11 14.92 -18.37
C ASN A 314 -14.47 16.27 -18.06
N ALA A 315 -13.17 16.40 -18.36
CA ALA A 315 -12.45 17.67 -18.27
C ALA A 315 -12.74 18.64 -19.44
N SER A 316 -13.72 18.32 -20.30
CA SER A 316 -14.14 19.13 -21.46
C SER A 316 -13.00 19.49 -22.42
N VAL A 317 -11.96 18.65 -22.51
CA VAL A 317 -10.85 18.87 -23.45
C VAL A 317 -11.35 18.61 -24.87
N ALA A 318 -11.09 19.54 -25.79
CA ALA A 318 -11.55 19.41 -27.16
C ALA A 318 -10.86 18.25 -27.88
N LYS A 319 -11.65 17.40 -28.55
CA LYS A 319 -11.15 16.35 -29.45
C LYS A 319 -10.68 16.94 -30.79
N ASN A 320 -9.60 17.72 -30.73
CA ASN A 320 -8.94 18.35 -31.87
C ASN A 320 -7.45 18.56 -31.55
N ALA A 321 -6.56 18.28 -32.51
CA ALA A 321 -5.11 18.36 -32.33
C ALA A 321 -4.55 19.79 -32.11
N THR A 322 -5.33 20.86 -32.27
CA THR A 322 -4.86 22.24 -32.10
C THR A 322 -5.29 22.90 -30.79
N PRO A 323 -6.54 22.76 -30.30
CA PRO A 323 -6.96 23.31 -29.02
C PRO A 323 -7.05 22.26 -27.90
N GLY A 324 -6.81 20.98 -28.16
CA GLY A 324 -6.95 19.93 -27.15
C GLY A 324 -6.15 18.68 -27.47
N TYR A 325 -6.82 17.56 -27.74
CA TYR A 325 -6.18 16.27 -28.03
C TYR A 325 -6.73 15.60 -29.29
N LEU A 326 -5.91 14.78 -29.93
CA LEU A 326 -6.34 13.85 -30.96
C LEU A 326 -5.54 12.55 -30.82
N PHE A 327 -6.22 11.44 -30.53
CA PHE A 327 -5.56 10.13 -30.48
C PHE A 327 -5.07 9.75 -31.88
N THR A 328 -3.81 9.34 -31.96
CA THR A 328 -3.14 8.98 -33.21
C THR A 328 -2.32 7.71 -33.02
N GLY A 329 -2.00 7.04 -34.12
CA GLY A 329 -1.21 5.82 -34.11
C GLY A 329 -1.26 5.14 -35.46
N SER A 330 -0.52 4.05 -35.58
CA SER A 330 -0.46 3.18 -36.75
C SER A 330 -1.64 2.21 -36.81
N VAL A 331 -2.25 1.88 -35.65
CA VAL A 331 -3.34 0.91 -35.48
C VAL A 331 -4.64 1.59 -35.06
N SER A 332 -5.77 1.02 -35.51
CA SER A 332 -7.09 1.32 -34.97
C SER A 332 -7.83 0.06 -34.52
N GLY A 333 -8.46 0.13 -33.34
CA GLY A 333 -9.30 -0.92 -32.77
C GLY A 333 -8.57 -1.90 -31.85
N ALA A 334 -9.37 -2.59 -31.02
CA ALA A 334 -8.88 -3.62 -30.12
C ALA A 334 -8.44 -4.89 -30.87
N TYR A 335 -7.65 -5.73 -30.21
CA TYR A 335 -7.25 -7.02 -30.76
C TYR A 335 -8.47 -7.89 -31.10
N LYS A 336 -8.45 -8.50 -32.30
CA LYS A 336 -9.53 -9.32 -32.86
C LYS A 336 -10.92 -8.64 -32.91
N SER A 337 -10.99 -7.31 -32.91
CA SER A 337 -12.26 -6.55 -32.94
C SER A 337 -13.21 -6.87 -31.79
N ASN A 338 -12.69 -7.17 -30.59
CA ASN A 338 -13.48 -7.38 -29.38
C ASN A 338 -13.23 -6.25 -28.34
N PRO A 339 -13.75 -5.03 -28.57
CA PRO A 339 -13.34 -3.85 -27.82
C PRO A 339 -14.09 -3.63 -26.50
N GLY A 340 -15.06 -4.46 -26.12
CA GLY A 340 -15.96 -4.11 -25.02
C GLY A 340 -16.86 -2.92 -25.32
N SER A 341 -17.57 -2.44 -24.30
CA SER A 341 -18.48 -1.29 -24.40
C SER A 341 -17.70 0.03 -24.28
N THR A 342 -17.88 0.95 -25.23
CA THR A 342 -17.27 2.29 -25.21
C THR A 342 -18.30 3.41 -25.46
N PRO A 343 -19.25 3.64 -24.55
CA PRO A 343 -20.23 4.71 -24.68
C PRO A 343 -19.60 6.09 -24.92
N ASP A 344 -20.35 6.96 -25.61
CA ASP A 344 -19.96 8.36 -25.73
C ASP A 344 -19.99 9.04 -24.35
N VAL A 345 -18.99 9.90 -24.09
CA VAL A 345 -18.88 10.67 -22.83
C VAL A 345 -18.90 12.15 -23.16
N ASN A 346 -19.83 12.89 -22.55
CA ASN A 346 -20.04 14.33 -22.77
C ASN A 346 -20.06 14.75 -24.25
N GLY A 347 -20.71 13.93 -25.09
CA GLY A 347 -20.87 14.19 -26.53
C GLY A 347 -19.61 13.94 -27.36
N GLN A 348 -18.57 13.33 -26.79
CA GLN A 348 -17.40 12.84 -27.52
C GLN A 348 -17.46 11.31 -27.64
N SER A 349 -16.99 10.77 -28.76
CA SER A 349 -16.82 9.33 -28.98
C SER A 349 -15.38 8.90 -28.78
N PHE A 350 -15.14 7.63 -28.42
CA PHE A 350 -13.79 7.09 -28.25
C PHE A 350 -13.13 6.76 -29.60
N ASP A 351 -12.06 7.48 -29.95
CA ASP A 351 -11.21 7.13 -31.10
C ASP A 351 -10.19 6.09 -30.67
N ASN A 352 -10.44 4.83 -31.00
CA ASN A 352 -9.53 3.74 -30.67
C ASN A 352 -8.32 3.72 -31.64
N GLN A 353 -7.52 4.80 -31.71
CA GLN A 353 -6.25 4.87 -32.44
C GLN A 353 -5.05 4.83 -31.47
N HIS A 354 -4.01 4.05 -31.80
CA HIS A 354 -2.85 3.83 -30.93
C HIS A 354 -1.69 3.12 -31.66
N ASP A 355 -0.55 3.00 -30.98
CA ASP A 355 0.58 2.10 -31.28
C ASP A 355 0.72 1.01 -30.22
N GLY A 356 -0.40 0.52 -29.70
CA GLY A 356 -0.50 -0.75 -28.99
C GLY A 356 -0.49 -1.96 -29.95
N HIS A 357 0.47 -2.88 -29.81
CA HIS A 357 0.58 -4.08 -30.64
C HIS A 357 0.63 -5.39 -29.83
N TRP A 358 -0.38 -6.25 -30.00
CA TRP A 358 -0.57 -7.44 -29.17
C TRP A 358 0.61 -8.42 -29.23
N GLY A 359 1.26 -8.62 -28.09
CA GLY A 359 2.41 -9.50 -27.94
C GLY A 359 3.69 -8.99 -28.62
N TRP A 360 3.77 -7.68 -28.95
CA TRP A 360 4.99 -7.07 -29.46
C TRP A 360 5.94 -6.68 -28.32
N ARG A 361 7.19 -6.40 -28.71
CA ARG A 361 8.33 -6.11 -27.84
C ARG A 361 8.96 -4.79 -28.26
N ALA A 362 9.59 -4.10 -27.33
CA ALA A 362 10.17 -2.77 -27.57
C ALA A 362 11.16 -2.75 -28.76
N PHE A 363 11.98 -3.80 -28.88
CA PHE A 363 12.97 -3.90 -29.96
C PHE A 363 12.40 -4.18 -31.36
N TRP A 364 11.13 -4.61 -31.44
CA TRP A 364 10.43 -4.74 -32.72
C TRP A 364 9.84 -3.40 -33.16
N GLU A 365 9.25 -2.67 -32.22
CA GLU A 365 8.69 -1.34 -32.50
C GLU A 365 9.77 -0.32 -32.87
N ASN A 366 10.93 -0.35 -32.19
CA ASN A 366 12.03 0.55 -32.51
C ASN A 366 12.89 0.10 -33.72
N GLY A 367 12.63 -1.10 -34.25
CA GLY A 367 13.30 -1.66 -35.42
C GLY A 367 14.72 -2.20 -35.20
N ARG A 368 15.20 -2.30 -33.95
CA ARG A 368 16.52 -2.90 -33.63
C ARG A 368 16.59 -4.35 -34.07
N ILE A 369 15.51 -5.10 -33.90
CA ILE A 369 15.38 -6.49 -34.38
C ILE A 369 14.28 -6.55 -35.45
N PRO A 370 14.51 -7.24 -36.59
CA PRO A 370 13.49 -7.42 -37.61
C PRO A 370 12.21 -8.07 -37.07
N LEU A 371 11.06 -7.67 -37.61
CA LEU A 371 9.77 -8.25 -37.24
C LEU A 371 9.76 -9.77 -37.53
N PRO A 372 9.27 -10.61 -36.61
CA PRO A 372 9.26 -12.05 -36.81
C PRO A 372 8.18 -12.47 -37.83
N ALA A 373 8.31 -13.70 -38.34
CA ALA A 373 7.35 -14.28 -39.27
C ALA A 373 5.91 -14.21 -38.73
N GLY A 374 4.95 -13.87 -39.60
CA GLY A 374 3.54 -13.77 -39.25
C GLY A 374 3.09 -12.46 -38.58
N ARG A 375 4.02 -11.55 -38.25
CA ARG A 375 3.66 -10.18 -37.78
C ARG A 375 3.46 -9.19 -38.93
N TYR A 376 4.00 -9.50 -40.11
CA TYR A 376 3.65 -8.82 -41.35
C TYR A 376 2.56 -9.56 -42.11
N ASN A 377 1.52 -8.84 -42.52
CA ASN A 377 0.52 -9.24 -43.50
C ASN A 377 0.02 -7.95 -44.16
N VAL A 378 -0.15 -7.96 -45.48
CA VAL A 378 -0.62 -6.81 -46.29
C VAL A 378 -1.92 -6.15 -45.78
N ASN A 379 -2.73 -6.90 -45.02
CA ASN A 379 -3.99 -6.42 -44.43
C ASN A 379 -3.91 -6.10 -42.92
N ASN A 380 -2.73 -6.17 -42.30
CA ASN A 380 -2.56 -5.95 -40.85
C ASN A 380 -2.49 -4.46 -40.51
N LEU A 381 -3.02 -4.10 -39.33
CA LEU A 381 -3.36 -2.75 -38.91
C LEU A 381 -2.18 -1.94 -38.33
N GLY A 382 -0.92 -2.38 -38.38
CA GLY A 382 0.18 -1.68 -37.69
C GLY A 382 1.57 -2.04 -38.20
N GLN A 383 1.71 -2.21 -39.51
CA GLN A 383 2.94 -2.69 -40.12
C GLN A 383 4.08 -1.69 -39.93
N GLY A 384 5.32 -2.17 -39.78
CA GLY A 384 6.51 -1.33 -39.69
C GLY A 384 7.02 -1.09 -38.28
N THR A 385 7.76 -0.01 -38.13
CA THR A 385 8.44 0.43 -36.91
C THR A 385 8.09 1.89 -36.64
N LEU A 386 8.42 2.39 -35.46
CA LEU A 386 8.19 3.78 -35.08
C LEU A 386 8.79 4.75 -36.09
N ALA A 387 9.99 4.49 -36.61
CA ALA A 387 10.61 5.31 -37.65
C ALA A 387 9.77 5.37 -38.94
N ASN A 388 8.97 4.35 -39.25
CA ASN A 388 8.04 4.39 -40.38
C ASN A 388 6.80 5.20 -40.05
N TRP A 389 6.23 4.96 -38.87
CA TRP A 389 5.01 5.62 -38.39
C TRP A 389 5.21 7.14 -38.27
N THR A 390 6.43 7.58 -37.92
CA THR A 390 6.82 8.99 -37.84
C THR A 390 7.36 9.58 -39.14
N GLY A 391 7.39 8.81 -40.23
CA GLY A 391 7.85 9.26 -41.55
C GLY A 391 9.37 9.42 -41.68
N GLN A 392 10.15 8.92 -40.72
CA GLN A 392 11.62 8.95 -40.73
C GLN A 392 12.23 7.85 -41.62
N SER A 393 11.47 6.80 -41.95
CA SER A 393 11.88 5.71 -42.85
C SER A 393 10.73 5.25 -43.75
N THR A 394 11.03 4.94 -45.01
CA THR A 394 10.08 4.38 -45.98
C THR A 394 10.14 2.85 -46.08
N THR A 395 10.99 2.19 -45.29
CA THR A 395 11.17 0.73 -45.31
C THR A 395 11.38 0.15 -43.91
N PHE A 396 11.06 -1.13 -43.72
CA PHE A 396 11.36 -1.89 -42.50
C PHE A 396 11.75 -3.32 -42.82
N ASN A 397 12.39 -4.00 -41.85
CA ASN A 397 12.88 -5.36 -42.03
C ASN A 397 11.96 -6.39 -41.36
N THR A 398 11.72 -7.50 -42.04
CA THR A 398 11.16 -8.71 -41.45
C THR A 398 12.18 -9.85 -41.51
N ALA A 399 12.10 -10.77 -40.56
CA ALA A 399 12.99 -11.91 -40.46
C ALA A 399 12.82 -12.92 -41.63
N ASP A 400 11.65 -12.95 -42.26
CA ASP A 400 11.25 -13.91 -43.27
C ASP A 400 11.23 -13.35 -44.71
N GLN A 401 11.00 -12.06 -44.90
CA GLN A 401 10.80 -11.42 -46.22
C GLN A 401 11.83 -10.31 -46.51
N GLY A 402 12.70 -9.97 -45.55
CA GLY A 402 13.73 -8.96 -45.73
C GLY A 402 13.15 -7.54 -45.70
N VAL A 403 13.63 -6.67 -46.59
CA VAL A 403 13.24 -5.25 -46.62
C VAL A 403 11.89 -5.07 -47.30
N ILE A 404 10.93 -4.46 -46.60
CA ILE A 404 9.58 -4.17 -47.06
C ILE A 404 9.37 -2.65 -47.14
N SER A 405 8.67 -2.18 -48.16
CA SER A 405 8.25 -0.78 -48.27
C SER A 405 7.06 -0.47 -47.35
N TYR A 406 7.15 0.62 -46.60
CA TYR A 406 6.05 1.13 -45.79
C TYR A 406 5.12 1.99 -46.67
N THR A 407 3.82 1.68 -46.69
CA THR A 407 2.83 2.33 -47.58
C THR A 407 1.69 3.00 -46.82
N ALA A 408 1.66 2.91 -45.50
CA ALA A 408 0.64 3.59 -44.68
C ALA A 408 1.02 5.05 -44.42
N SER A 409 0.07 5.85 -43.92
CA SER A 409 0.28 7.26 -43.61
C SER A 409 1.09 7.43 -42.34
N SER A 410 2.09 8.32 -42.38
CA SER A 410 2.82 8.74 -41.19
C SER A 410 2.10 9.83 -40.40
N TYR A 411 2.40 9.93 -39.11
CA TYR A 411 1.96 11.01 -38.23
C TYR A 411 3.16 11.55 -37.43
N ILE A 412 3.07 12.75 -36.87
CA ILE A 412 4.10 13.31 -35.97
C ILE A 412 3.40 13.63 -34.65
N PRO A 413 3.72 12.95 -33.54
CA PRO A 413 3.06 13.18 -32.26
C PRO A 413 3.62 14.43 -31.55
N ASP A 414 2.75 15.09 -30.79
CA ASP A 414 3.10 16.21 -29.89
C ASP A 414 3.29 15.72 -28.45
N THR A 415 2.57 14.65 -28.09
CA THR A 415 2.64 13.99 -26.78
C THR A 415 2.63 12.48 -26.97
N ALA A 416 3.47 11.76 -26.24
CA ALA A 416 3.52 10.30 -26.25
C ALA A 416 3.38 9.72 -24.83
N VAL A 417 2.55 8.69 -24.68
CA VAL A 417 2.50 7.83 -23.50
C VAL A 417 3.08 6.47 -23.89
N ILE A 418 4.13 6.03 -23.20
CA ILE A 418 4.86 4.81 -23.52
C ILE A 418 4.66 3.80 -22.38
N LYS A 419 4.13 2.62 -22.69
CA LYS A 419 4.02 1.48 -21.77
C LYS A 419 4.38 0.18 -22.50
N ILE A 420 5.65 -0.21 -22.45
CA ILE A 420 6.16 -1.37 -23.17
C ILE A 420 7.24 -2.09 -22.37
N GLY A 421 7.33 -3.40 -22.54
CA GLY A 421 8.44 -4.20 -22.01
C GLY A 421 8.03 -5.50 -21.34
N ILE A 422 6.76 -5.70 -20.97
CA ILE A 422 6.34 -6.92 -20.27
C ILE A 422 6.60 -8.19 -21.12
N ASN A 423 6.36 -8.09 -22.43
CA ASN A 423 6.65 -9.16 -23.38
C ASN A 423 8.14 -9.39 -23.61
N ASP A 424 8.97 -8.34 -23.46
CA ASP A 424 10.42 -8.45 -23.53
C ASP A 424 10.95 -9.23 -22.34
N LEU A 425 10.48 -8.91 -21.13
CA LEU A 425 10.85 -9.58 -19.88
C LEU A 425 10.37 -11.03 -19.86
N SER A 426 9.10 -11.29 -20.20
CA SER A 426 8.57 -12.64 -20.41
C SER A 426 9.38 -13.42 -21.46
N GLY A 427 9.92 -12.68 -22.43
CA GLY A 427 10.79 -13.18 -23.48
C GLY A 427 12.25 -13.43 -23.13
N GLY A 428 12.65 -13.20 -21.88
CA GLY A 428 14.02 -13.39 -21.39
C GLY A 428 14.98 -12.24 -21.68
N ALA A 429 14.51 -11.07 -22.13
CA ALA A 429 15.37 -9.90 -22.27
C ALA A 429 15.76 -9.35 -20.88
N SER A 430 17.01 -8.92 -20.72
CA SER A 430 17.43 -8.24 -19.49
C SER A 430 16.77 -6.86 -19.37
N ALA A 431 16.43 -6.44 -18.15
CA ALA A 431 15.91 -5.09 -17.86
C ALA A 431 16.76 -3.96 -18.48
N SER A 432 18.09 -4.10 -18.46
CA SER A 432 19.01 -3.13 -19.08
C SER A 432 18.81 -3.00 -20.60
N GLN A 433 18.63 -4.11 -21.30
CA GLN A 433 18.37 -4.09 -22.74
C GLN A 433 17.00 -3.46 -23.05
N VAL A 434 15.97 -3.76 -22.26
CA VAL A 434 14.64 -3.16 -22.44
C VAL A 434 14.70 -1.65 -22.20
N ARG A 435 15.43 -1.20 -21.18
CA ARG A 435 15.71 0.22 -20.92
C ARG A 435 16.41 0.90 -22.10
N ASP A 436 17.38 0.24 -22.74
CA ASP A 436 18.06 0.77 -23.93
C ASP A 436 17.13 0.82 -25.16
N ASP A 437 16.21 -0.14 -25.29
CA ASP A 437 15.20 -0.16 -26.35
C ASP A 437 14.17 0.96 -26.20
N ILE A 438 13.71 1.22 -24.98
CA ILE A 438 12.87 2.38 -24.64
C ILE A 438 13.65 3.68 -24.88
N ALA A 439 14.93 3.73 -24.56
CA ALA A 439 15.78 4.89 -24.83
C ALA A 439 15.85 5.22 -26.34
N LEU A 440 15.89 4.20 -27.20
CA LEU A 440 15.87 4.37 -28.66
C LEU A 440 14.50 4.84 -29.17
N ILE A 441 13.40 4.35 -28.60
CA ILE A 441 12.04 4.86 -28.88
C ILE A 441 11.98 6.37 -28.61
N ILE A 442 12.47 6.80 -27.45
CA ILE A 442 12.53 8.23 -27.07
C ILE A 442 13.34 9.05 -28.08
N ASP A 443 14.49 8.53 -28.53
CA ASP A 443 15.33 9.24 -29.51
C ASP A 443 14.68 9.35 -30.89
N GLN A 444 13.98 8.31 -31.34
CA GLN A 444 13.23 8.33 -32.59
C GLN A 444 12.10 9.37 -32.55
N LEU A 445 11.34 9.40 -31.45
CA LEU A 445 10.30 10.41 -31.23
C LEU A 445 10.86 11.83 -31.24
N ARG A 446 11.96 12.09 -30.53
CA ARG A 446 12.63 13.41 -30.50
C ARG A 446 13.19 13.82 -31.85
N ALA A 447 13.66 12.87 -32.65
CA ALA A 447 14.11 13.14 -34.00
C ALA A 447 12.96 13.46 -34.96
N ALA A 448 11.74 13.01 -34.68
CA ALA A 448 10.54 13.39 -35.43
C ALA A 448 9.96 14.75 -34.96
N ASN A 449 10.00 15.02 -33.65
CA ASN A 449 9.56 16.26 -33.03
C ASN A 449 10.47 16.63 -31.84
N THR A 450 11.29 17.68 -32.00
CA THR A 450 12.24 18.12 -30.96
C THR A 450 11.58 18.71 -29.71
N ASN A 451 10.26 18.98 -29.77
CA ASN A 451 9.47 19.52 -28.68
C ASN A 451 8.47 18.50 -28.11
N ILE A 452 8.58 17.21 -28.49
CA ILE A 452 7.66 16.19 -28.01
C ILE A 452 7.71 16.05 -26.49
N ARG A 453 6.54 15.91 -25.88
CA ARG A 453 6.38 15.56 -24.47
C ARG A 453 6.21 14.06 -24.31
N ILE A 454 6.94 13.46 -23.38
CA ILE A 454 6.93 12.01 -23.21
C ILE A 454 6.56 11.66 -21.77
N HIS A 455 5.58 10.77 -21.63
CA HIS A 455 5.14 10.19 -20.38
C HIS A 455 5.46 8.70 -20.42
N LEU A 456 6.49 8.29 -19.68
CA LEU A 456 6.98 6.92 -19.65
C LEU A 456 6.37 6.20 -18.44
N CYS A 457 5.46 5.27 -18.71
CA CYS A 457 4.77 4.49 -17.68
C CYS A 457 5.62 3.30 -17.23
N GLN A 458 5.64 3.05 -15.92
CA GLN A 458 6.15 1.79 -15.38
C GLN A 458 5.38 0.59 -15.94
N VAL A 459 6.06 -0.55 -16.05
CA VAL A 459 5.47 -1.83 -16.43
C VAL A 459 4.72 -2.43 -15.23
N LEU A 460 3.59 -3.09 -15.47
CA LEU A 460 2.74 -3.67 -14.41
C LEU A 460 3.30 -5.01 -13.93
N TYR A 461 3.02 -5.35 -12.68
CA TYR A 461 3.09 -6.72 -12.19
C TYR A 461 2.15 -7.64 -12.97
N SER A 462 2.56 -8.90 -13.07
CA SER A 462 1.85 -9.97 -13.76
C SER A 462 2.24 -11.29 -13.13
N ASN A 463 1.29 -12.18 -12.84
CA ASN A 463 1.62 -13.52 -12.31
C ASN A 463 2.29 -14.43 -13.37
N ASN A 464 2.42 -13.96 -14.62
CA ASN A 464 3.13 -14.65 -15.70
C ASN A 464 4.60 -14.19 -15.86
N VAL A 465 5.06 -13.19 -15.08
CA VAL A 465 6.43 -12.67 -15.11
C VAL A 465 6.94 -12.51 -13.67
N ALA A 466 8.14 -12.99 -13.37
CA ALA A 466 8.73 -12.81 -12.04
C ALA A 466 8.82 -11.31 -11.67
N TYR A 467 8.30 -10.94 -10.49
CA TYR A 467 8.23 -9.53 -10.07
C TYR A 467 9.61 -8.86 -10.04
N SER A 468 10.65 -9.60 -9.66
CA SER A 468 12.03 -9.10 -9.67
C SER A 468 12.52 -8.59 -11.03
N TYR A 469 11.95 -9.07 -12.15
CA TYR A 469 12.26 -8.55 -13.48
C TYR A 469 11.53 -7.25 -13.79
N VAL A 470 10.29 -7.13 -13.32
CA VAL A 470 9.50 -5.89 -13.39
C VAL A 470 10.18 -4.81 -12.54
N ASP A 471 10.55 -5.14 -11.31
CA ASP A 471 11.26 -4.25 -10.38
C ASP A 471 12.58 -3.78 -10.97
N ALA A 472 13.38 -4.70 -11.52
CA ALA A 472 14.65 -4.37 -12.15
C ALA A 472 14.51 -3.42 -13.34
N LEU A 473 13.43 -3.52 -14.13
CA LEU A 473 13.19 -2.57 -15.22
C LEU A 473 12.68 -1.23 -14.69
N ASN A 474 11.65 -1.25 -13.83
CA ASN A 474 11.03 -0.06 -13.28
C ASN A 474 12.04 0.81 -12.50
N ALA A 475 12.98 0.19 -11.79
CA ALA A 475 14.07 0.88 -11.09
C ALA A 475 15.03 1.64 -12.04
N LEU A 476 15.14 1.23 -13.31
CA LEU A 476 16.03 1.89 -14.29
C LEU A 476 15.38 3.04 -15.06
N LEU A 477 14.04 3.16 -15.03
CA LEU A 477 13.32 4.17 -15.81
C LEU A 477 13.56 5.62 -15.30
N PRO A 478 13.62 5.90 -13.98
CA PRO A 478 13.92 7.26 -13.48
C PRO A 478 15.26 7.80 -13.98
N ASP A 479 16.33 7.00 -13.90
CA ASP A 479 17.67 7.39 -14.39
C ASP A 479 17.69 7.60 -15.91
N LEU A 480 16.94 6.79 -16.66
CA LEU A 480 16.75 6.99 -18.09
C LEU A 480 16.08 8.34 -18.36
N ALA A 481 14.97 8.65 -17.67
CA ALA A 481 14.27 9.93 -17.83
C ALA A 481 15.19 11.11 -17.49
N ALA A 482 15.92 11.05 -16.36
CA ALA A 482 16.88 12.08 -15.96
C ALA A 482 17.99 12.28 -17.02
N THR A 483 18.54 11.19 -17.56
CA THR A 483 19.54 11.23 -18.64
C THR A 483 18.98 11.89 -19.90
N LYS A 484 17.76 11.50 -20.30
CA LYS A 484 17.10 12.07 -21.48
C LYS A 484 16.74 13.53 -21.29
N ASN A 485 16.33 13.97 -20.09
CA ASN A 485 16.04 15.37 -19.78
C ASN A 485 17.32 16.23 -19.80
N THR A 486 18.43 15.70 -19.29
CA THR A 486 19.75 16.36 -19.38
C THR A 486 20.18 16.57 -20.84
N ALA A 487 19.87 15.62 -21.72
CA ALA A 487 20.23 15.69 -23.13
C ALA A 487 19.36 16.65 -23.96
N SER A 488 18.20 17.08 -23.46
CA SER A 488 17.26 17.90 -24.23
C SER A 488 16.41 18.79 -23.34
N ALA A 489 16.63 20.09 -23.41
CA ALA A 489 15.81 21.05 -22.69
C ALA A 489 14.37 21.12 -23.22
N THR A 490 14.12 20.93 -24.51
CA THR A 490 12.78 21.20 -25.11
C THR A 490 11.83 20.01 -25.13
N SER A 491 12.30 18.81 -24.79
CA SER A 491 11.52 17.56 -24.87
C SER A 491 11.55 16.85 -23.52
N PRO A 492 10.60 17.16 -22.63
CA PRO A 492 10.57 16.57 -21.29
C PRO A 492 10.13 15.10 -21.32
N VAL A 493 10.69 14.31 -20.41
CA VAL A 493 10.31 12.93 -20.11
C VAL A 493 9.91 12.84 -18.63
N TRP A 494 8.67 12.45 -18.37
CA TRP A 494 8.15 12.18 -17.01
C TRP A 494 7.92 10.70 -16.81
N ILE A 495 8.14 10.21 -15.59
CA ILE A 495 7.75 8.86 -15.18
C ILE A 495 6.32 8.90 -14.66
N ILE A 496 5.52 7.90 -15.05
CA ILE A 496 4.21 7.63 -14.47
C ILE A 496 4.31 6.32 -13.69
N ASP A 497 4.13 6.40 -12.38
CA ASP A 497 3.92 5.22 -11.55
C ASP A 497 2.52 4.67 -11.84
N ALA A 498 2.48 3.52 -12.50
CA ALA A 498 1.27 2.77 -12.78
C ALA A 498 1.28 1.39 -12.13
N ASN A 499 2.35 1.05 -11.38
CA ASN A 499 2.58 -0.29 -10.85
C ASN A 499 2.31 -0.37 -9.36
N ASN A 500 2.57 0.69 -8.60
CA ASN A 500 2.47 0.66 -7.15
C ASN A 500 1.02 0.59 -6.65
N GLY A 501 0.61 -0.58 -6.15
CA GLY A 501 -0.76 -0.92 -5.77
C GLY A 501 -1.56 -1.63 -6.86
N PHE A 502 -0.93 -2.04 -7.96
CA PHE A 502 -1.55 -2.88 -8.98
C PHE A 502 -1.43 -4.34 -8.57
N ASP A 503 -2.56 -4.97 -8.24
CA ASP A 503 -2.62 -6.40 -7.91
C ASP A 503 -3.05 -7.21 -9.16
N PRO A 504 -2.16 -8.03 -9.74
CA PRO A 504 -2.52 -8.82 -10.92
C PRO A 504 -3.59 -9.88 -10.64
N THR A 505 -3.84 -10.28 -9.39
CA THR A 505 -4.87 -11.27 -9.06
C THR A 505 -6.27 -10.68 -9.24
N SER A 506 -6.55 -9.54 -8.61
CA SER A 506 -7.85 -8.86 -8.68
C SER A 506 -8.02 -7.95 -9.90
N MET A 507 -6.93 -7.40 -10.45
CA MET A 507 -6.99 -6.37 -11.49
C MET A 507 -6.70 -6.86 -12.91
N THR A 508 -6.55 -8.17 -13.13
CA THR A 508 -6.40 -8.76 -14.46
C THR A 508 -7.40 -9.88 -14.72
N TYR A 509 -7.65 -10.22 -15.98
CA TYR A 509 -8.52 -11.36 -16.34
C TYR A 509 -7.76 -12.62 -16.75
N ASP A 510 -6.43 -12.54 -16.91
CA ASP A 510 -5.59 -13.66 -17.34
C ASP A 510 -4.17 -13.64 -16.73
N ASN A 511 -4.04 -13.03 -15.55
CA ASN A 511 -2.77 -12.81 -14.86
C ASN A 511 -1.81 -11.81 -15.54
N THR A 512 -2.21 -11.11 -16.61
CA THR A 512 -1.37 -10.11 -17.30
C THR A 512 -2.15 -8.90 -17.78
N HIS A 513 -3.30 -9.11 -18.41
CA HIS A 513 -4.06 -8.06 -19.07
C HIS A 513 -5.11 -7.47 -18.11
N PRO A 514 -5.12 -6.14 -17.92
CA PRO A 514 -6.06 -5.51 -17.03
C PRO A 514 -7.53 -5.83 -17.36
N ASN A 515 -8.32 -6.12 -16.32
CA ASN A 515 -9.78 -6.14 -16.40
C ASN A 515 -10.33 -4.71 -16.18
N THR A 516 -11.65 -4.52 -16.08
CA THR A 516 -12.27 -3.20 -15.87
C THR A 516 -11.67 -2.41 -14.69
N ILE A 517 -11.38 -3.08 -13.56
CA ILE A 517 -10.78 -2.47 -12.38
C ILE A 517 -9.36 -2.01 -12.70
N GLY A 518 -8.53 -2.91 -13.26
CA GLY A 518 -7.16 -2.59 -13.64
C GLY A 518 -7.04 -1.52 -14.73
N GLU A 519 -7.94 -1.50 -15.72
CA GLU A 519 -7.96 -0.48 -16.77
C GLU A 519 -8.30 0.91 -16.22
N THR A 520 -9.23 0.98 -15.27
CA THR A 520 -9.58 2.22 -14.56
C THR A 520 -8.38 2.71 -13.76
N TYR A 521 -7.80 1.82 -12.96
CA TYR A 521 -6.64 2.10 -12.12
C TYR A 521 -5.45 2.66 -12.92
N VAL A 522 -5.10 2.02 -14.03
CA VAL A 522 -3.98 2.45 -14.89
C VAL A 522 -4.32 3.73 -15.64
N GLY A 523 -5.55 3.84 -16.15
CA GLY A 523 -6.00 5.01 -16.91
C GLY A 523 -6.05 6.29 -16.07
N ASP A 524 -6.45 6.20 -14.80
CA ASP A 524 -6.50 7.35 -13.91
C ASP A 524 -5.09 7.83 -13.52
N ARG A 525 -4.15 6.92 -13.27
CA ARG A 525 -2.74 7.28 -13.03
C ARG A 525 -2.10 7.95 -14.25
N ILE A 526 -2.38 7.45 -15.45
CA ILE A 526 -1.92 8.10 -16.68
C ILE A 526 -2.55 9.48 -16.84
N SER A 527 -3.85 9.62 -16.56
CA SER A 527 -4.56 10.89 -16.63
C SER A 527 -4.03 11.91 -15.63
N GLY A 528 -3.68 11.47 -14.41
CA GLY A 528 -3.02 12.29 -13.40
C GLY A 528 -1.61 12.72 -13.81
N GLY A 529 -0.81 11.81 -14.38
CA GLY A 529 0.52 12.12 -14.92
C GLY A 529 0.49 13.10 -16.11
N LEU A 530 -0.59 13.12 -16.88
CA LEU A 530 -0.86 14.10 -17.93
C LEU A 530 -1.37 15.45 -17.38
N GLY A 531 -1.78 15.51 -16.11
CA GLY A 531 -2.43 16.69 -15.53
C GLY A 531 -3.90 16.86 -15.92
N VAL A 532 -4.55 15.82 -16.46
CA VAL A 532 -5.98 15.84 -16.83
C VAL A 532 -6.85 15.91 -15.59
N ILE A 533 -6.52 15.09 -14.59
CA ILE A 533 -7.18 15.00 -13.27
C ILE A 533 -6.14 15.19 -12.16
N GLU A 534 -6.60 15.32 -10.92
CA GLU A 534 -5.72 15.15 -9.76
C GLU A 534 -5.13 13.74 -9.79
N LEU A 535 -3.81 13.61 -9.61
CA LEU A 535 -3.17 12.29 -9.57
C LEU A 535 -3.83 11.50 -8.43
N PRO A 536 -4.40 10.31 -8.72
CA PRO A 536 -4.99 9.49 -7.67
C PRO A 536 -3.96 9.30 -6.56
N LEU A 537 -4.35 9.61 -5.33
CA LEU A 537 -3.51 9.33 -4.19
C LEU A 537 -3.19 7.84 -4.24
N ILE A 538 -1.91 7.51 -4.05
CA ILE A 538 -1.58 6.21 -3.51
C ILE A 538 -2.03 6.32 -2.06
N LEU A 539 -3.33 6.12 -1.83
CA LEU A 539 -3.74 5.58 -0.56
C LEU A 539 -2.88 4.33 -0.45
N SER A 540 -1.91 4.33 0.47
CA SER A 540 -1.53 3.06 1.06
C SER A 540 -2.86 2.40 1.34
N THR A 541 -3.14 1.29 0.66
CA THR A 541 -4.20 0.41 1.13
C THR A 541 -3.98 0.33 2.63
N PRO A 542 -4.97 0.70 3.47
CA PRO A 542 -4.93 0.29 4.87
C PRO A 542 -4.46 -1.17 4.87
N ALA A 543 -3.60 -1.54 5.83
CA ALA A 543 -3.18 -2.92 5.92
C ALA A 543 -4.44 -3.78 5.79
N ALA A 544 -4.48 -4.68 4.78
CA ALA A 544 -5.72 -5.37 4.43
C ALA A 544 -6.27 -5.98 5.72
N ILE A 545 -7.44 -5.51 6.15
CA ILE A 545 -8.07 -6.02 7.36
C ILE A 545 -8.34 -7.49 7.04
N ALA A 546 -7.71 -8.37 7.81
CA ALA A 546 -7.87 -9.79 7.64
C ALA A 546 -8.27 -10.39 8.98
N GLU A 547 -9.17 -11.36 8.92
CA GLU A 547 -9.53 -12.14 10.09
C GLU A 547 -8.47 -13.20 10.34
N LYS A 548 -8.08 -13.32 11.61
CA LYS A 548 -7.23 -14.42 12.08
C LYS A 548 -7.98 -15.17 13.16
N ALA A 549 -8.28 -16.45 12.89
CA ALA A 549 -9.01 -17.35 13.78
C ALA A 549 -8.33 -17.44 15.15
N GLY A 550 -9.09 -17.84 16.18
CA GLY A 550 -8.65 -17.94 17.58
C GLY A 550 -7.49 -18.91 17.88
N GLU A 551 -6.67 -19.26 16.89
CA GLU A 551 -5.30 -19.66 17.13
C GLU A 551 -4.56 -18.46 17.74
N ARG A 552 -3.77 -18.73 18.79
CA ARG A 552 -2.97 -17.72 19.48
C ARG A 552 -2.24 -16.86 18.45
N LEU A 553 -2.48 -15.54 18.47
CA LEU A 553 -1.95 -14.62 17.46
C LEU A 553 -0.44 -14.77 17.30
N GLY A 554 0.12 -14.62 16.11
CA GLY A 554 1.57 -14.80 15.88
C GLY A 554 2.08 -16.23 16.09
N CYS A 555 1.21 -17.23 16.29
CA CYS A 555 1.57 -18.65 16.28
C CYS A 555 1.20 -19.33 14.96
N SER A 556 1.95 -20.38 14.64
CA SER A 556 1.55 -21.42 13.68
C SER A 556 1.59 -22.75 14.40
N ARG A 557 0.43 -23.43 14.47
CA ARG A 557 0.27 -24.73 15.11
C ARG A 557 -0.13 -25.77 14.08
N PHE A 558 0.55 -26.89 14.08
CA PHE A 558 0.31 -28.01 13.16
C PHE A 558 0.12 -29.28 13.96
N GLU A 559 -1.10 -29.80 13.97
CA GLU A 559 -1.40 -31.12 14.48
C GLU A 559 -1.01 -32.19 13.45
N GLY A 560 -1.03 -33.47 13.85
CA GLY A 560 -0.66 -34.57 12.95
C GLY A 560 -1.48 -34.59 11.64
N SER A 561 -2.75 -34.20 11.69
CA SER A 561 -3.63 -34.05 10.53
C SER A 561 -3.27 -32.87 9.63
N ASP A 562 -2.62 -31.84 10.15
CA ASP A 562 -2.21 -30.67 9.37
C ASP A 562 -0.89 -30.93 8.65
N ILE A 563 -0.03 -31.74 9.27
CA ILE A 563 1.28 -32.15 8.71
C ILE A 563 1.10 -33.19 7.61
N TYR A 564 0.17 -34.14 7.78
CA TYR A 564 -0.08 -35.20 6.81
C TYR A 564 -1.56 -35.55 6.73
N ASN A 565 -2.18 -35.22 5.60
CA ASN A 565 -3.56 -35.57 5.29
C ASN A 565 -3.69 -36.02 3.82
N SER A 566 -4.82 -36.65 3.50
CA SER A 566 -5.13 -37.08 2.12
C SER A 566 -4.07 -37.96 1.44
N GLY A 567 -3.22 -38.65 2.23
CA GLY A 567 -2.16 -39.52 1.72
C GLY A 567 -0.87 -38.81 1.31
N SER A 568 -0.69 -37.54 1.69
CA SER A 568 0.53 -36.75 1.43
C SER A 568 0.85 -35.80 2.59
N PHE A 569 2.09 -35.28 2.62
CA PHE A 569 2.40 -34.16 3.50
C PHE A 569 1.66 -32.90 3.02
N ALA A 570 1.19 -32.09 3.97
CA ALA A 570 0.33 -30.93 3.74
C ALA A 570 0.87 -29.70 4.49
N SER A 571 0.21 -28.54 4.30
CA SER A 571 0.54 -27.28 5.01
C SER A 571 2.03 -26.91 4.91
N ASN A 572 2.61 -27.10 3.71
CA ASN A 572 4.02 -26.86 3.39
C ASN A 572 5.06 -27.72 4.14
N TRP A 573 4.64 -28.78 4.83
CA TRP A 573 5.54 -29.78 5.39
C TRP A 573 6.07 -30.73 4.32
N VAL A 574 7.30 -31.21 4.51
CA VAL A 574 7.95 -32.20 3.63
C VAL A 574 8.64 -33.27 4.47
N GLY A 575 8.34 -34.56 4.24
CA GLY A 575 9.01 -35.67 4.91
C GLY A 575 9.62 -36.67 3.92
N THR A 576 10.76 -36.33 3.33
CA THR A 576 11.40 -37.18 2.32
C THR A 576 11.98 -38.45 2.95
N GLY A 577 11.53 -39.62 2.50
CA GLY A 577 12.07 -40.93 2.93
C GLY A 577 11.55 -41.43 4.28
N LEU A 578 10.70 -40.66 4.96
CA LEU A 578 9.99 -41.08 6.16
C LEU A 578 8.71 -41.85 5.79
N THR A 579 8.29 -42.77 6.67
CA THR A 579 7.00 -43.47 6.56
C THR A 579 5.99 -42.82 7.51
N PRO A 580 5.05 -41.99 7.00
CA PRO A 580 4.00 -41.39 7.79
C PRO A 580 2.81 -42.34 8.01
N THR A 581 2.27 -42.38 9.21
CA THR A 581 1.05 -43.14 9.57
C THR A 581 0.18 -42.32 10.52
N PRO A 582 -1.01 -41.87 10.10
CA PRO A 582 -2.00 -41.30 11.02
C PRO A 582 -2.45 -42.37 12.03
N VAL A 583 -2.29 -42.11 13.32
CA VAL A 583 -2.59 -43.09 14.40
C VAL A 583 -3.76 -42.67 15.29
N ALA A 584 -4.18 -41.40 15.22
CA ALA A 584 -5.40 -40.84 15.81
C ALA A 584 -5.77 -39.55 15.05
N PRO A 585 -6.95 -38.93 15.30
CA PRO A 585 -7.39 -37.74 14.58
C PRO A 585 -6.33 -36.64 14.43
N ASN A 586 -5.58 -36.36 15.50
CA ASN A 586 -4.59 -35.27 15.54
C ASN A 586 -3.16 -35.80 15.66
N ASN A 587 -2.93 -37.12 15.53
CA ASN A 587 -1.62 -37.73 15.80
C ASN A 587 -0.99 -38.38 14.57
N LEU A 588 0.27 -38.03 14.30
CA LEU A 588 1.05 -38.54 13.17
C LEU A 588 2.29 -39.30 13.65
N GLN A 589 2.35 -40.59 13.32
CA GLN A 589 3.55 -41.40 13.51
C GLN A 589 4.48 -41.25 12.30
N LEU A 590 5.78 -41.03 12.55
CA LEU A 590 6.84 -40.99 11.54
C LEU A 590 7.90 -42.04 11.86
N GLN A 591 8.13 -42.95 10.91
CA GLN A 591 9.14 -43.99 11.02
C GLN A 591 10.28 -43.78 10.02
N HIS A 592 11.51 -43.94 10.48
CA HIS A 592 12.72 -43.86 9.67
C HIS A 592 13.17 -45.26 9.22
N PRO A 593 13.22 -45.58 7.91
CA PRO A 593 13.40 -46.96 7.44
C PRO A 593 14.87 -47.42 7.33
N GLY A 594 15.87 -46.53 7.42
CA GLY A 594 17.27 -46.91 7.11
C GLY A 594 18.35 -46.06 7.78
N ASN A 595 19.43 -45.81 7.03
CA ASN A 595 20.65 -45.12 7.48
C ASN A 595 20.96 -43.80 6.71
N GLN A 596 19.97 -43.27 5.99
CA GLN A 596 20.11 -42.00 5.27
C GLN A 596 19.61 -40.86 6.14
N GLY A 597 20.10 -39.64 5.97
CA GLY A 597 19.56 -38.50 6.72
C GLY A 597 18.18 -38.09 6.22
N TYR A 598 17.14 -38.59 6.89
CA TYR A 598 15.75 -38.20 6.64
C TYR A 598 15.19 -37.37 7.78
N VAL A 599 14.60 -36.23 7.39
CA VAL A 599 14.00 -35.25 8.29
C VAL A 599 12.57 -34.95 7.87
N LEU A 600 11.76 -34.57 8.84
CA LEU A 600 10.58 -33.76 8.64
C LEU A 600 11.04 -32.30 8.53
N ASP A 601 10.72 -31.67 7.40
CA ASP A 601 11.10 -30.30 7.05
C ASP A 601 9.87 -29.39 7.09
N GLY A 602 9.91 -28.42 7.99
CA GLY A 602 8.89 -27.38 8.17
C GLY A 602 9.40 -25.99 7.77
N THR A 603 10.45 -25.88 6.97
CA THR A 603 11.08 -24.58 6.67
C THR A 603 10.12 -23.58 6.00
N ASN A 604 9.21 -24.08 5.16
CA ASN A 604 8.26 -23.25 4.39
C ASN A 604 6.88 -23.13 5.03
N THR A 605 6.73 -23.49 6.30
CA THR A 605 5.44 -23.45 7.01
C THR A 605 5.12 -22.07 7.62
N GLY A 606 5.90 -21.05 7.27
CA GLY A 606 5.96 -19.75 7.94
C GLY A 606 7.16 -19.60 8.88
N TRP A 607 7.92 -20.67 9.12
CA TRP A 607 9.10 -20.64 10.00
C TRP A 607 10.14 -19.61 9.56
N SER A 608 10.47 -19.53 8.27
CA SER A 608 11.47 -18.58 7.75
C SER A 608 11.09 -17.11 7.89
N GLU A 609 9.83 -16.82 8.21
CA GLU A 609 9.33 -15.46 8.42
C GLU A 609 9.50 -15.02 9.88
N ILE A 610 9.39 -15.96 10.82
CA ILE A 610 9.46 -15.66 12.27
C ILE A 610 10.86 -15.89 12.87
N ASN A 611 11.68 -16.72 12.25
CA ASN A 611 12.89 -17.26 12.88
C ASN A 611 13.99 -16.23 13.15
N HIS A 612 13.91 -15.06 12.51
CA HIS A 612 14.79 -13.92 12.69
C HIS A 612 14.46 -13.07 13.92
N GLN A 613 13.31 -13.31 14.56
CA GLN A 613 12.81 -12.57 15.73
C GLN A 613 12.93 -13.40 17.02
N PRO A 614 12.67 -12.84 18.21
CA PRO A 614 12.40 -13.63 19.39
C PRO A 614 11.17 -14.52 19.15
N TRP A 615 11.34 -15.83 19.34
CA TRP A 615 10.28 -16.81 19.10
C TRP A 615 10.30 -17.93 20.13
N THR A 616 9.21 -18.66 20.15
CA THR A 616 9.06 -19.89 20.94
C THR A 616 8.68 -21.02 20.00
N PHE A 617 9.22 -22.21 20.27
CA PHE A 617 8.94 -23.43 19.53
C PHE A 617 8.52 -24.50 20.54
N GLU A 618 7.43 -25.21 20.26
CA GLU A 618 6.88 -26.26 21.11
C GLU A 618 6.56 -27.49 20.25
N ALA A 619 7.10 -28.64 20.62
CA ALA A 619 6.76 -29.92 19.99
C ALA A 619 6.32 -30.91 21.06
N LYS A 620 5.09 -31.41 20.93
CA LYS A 620 4.60 -32.49 21.78
C LYS A 620 4.75 -33.82 21.03
N ILE A 621 5.70 -34.62 21.50
CA ILE A 621 6.21 -35.79 20.79
C ILE A 621 6.33 -36.99 21.74
N LYS A 622 5.96 -38.16 21.24
CA LYS A 622 6.22 -39.44 21.87
C LYS A 622 7.35 -40.15 21.11
N PHE A 623 8.41 -40.52 21.79
CA PHE A 623 9.49 -41.32 21.21
C PHE A 623 9.16 -42.81 21.37
N ASN A 624 8.75 -43.48 20.30
CA ASN A 624 8.52 -44.94 20.32
C ASN A 624 9.84 -45.71 20.22
N LYS A 625 10.83 -45.15 19.51
CA LYS A 625 12.20 -45.66 19.40
C LYS A 625 13.16 -44.54 18.98
N ILE A 626 14.22 -44.32 19.75
CA ILE A 626 15.26 -43.30 19.45
C ILE A 626 16.67 -43.78 19.85
N ASP A 627 16.98 -45.06 19.66
CA ASP A 627 18.25 -45.68 20.10
C ASP A 627 19.50 -44.93 19.61
N ASN A 628 19.40 -44.27 18.45
CA ASN A 628 20.49 -43.52 17.82
C ASN A 628 20.30 -41.99 17.91
N GLY A 629 19.31 -41.52 18.69
CA GLY A 629 19.00 -40.11 18.86
C GLY A 629 17.95 -39.57 17.88
N PHE A 630 17.50 -38.34 18.15
CA PHE A 630 16.57 -37.56 17.34
C PHE A 630 16.94 -36.08 17.47
N ILE A 631 16.97 -35.31 16.39
CA ILE A 631 17.31 -33.87 16.45
C ILE A 631 16.10 -32.96 16.32
N PHE A 632 16.15 -31.83 17.03
CA PHE A 632 15.45 -30.60 16.66
C PHE A 632 16.48 -29.62 16.10
N TRP A 633 16.33 -29.25 14.83
CA TRP A 633 17.16 -28.25 14.14
C TRP A 633 16.33 -26.99 13.94
N LEU A 634 16.68 -25.94 14.68
CA LEU A 634 15.99 -24.65 14.65
C LEU A 634 16.97 -23.56 14.19
N GLY A 635 16.90 -23.18 12.93
CA GLY A 635 17.69 -22.09 12.35
C GLY A 635 17.09 -20.74 12.72
N THR A 636 17.90 -19.80 13.21
CA THR A 636 17.48 -18.46 13.67
C THR A 636 17.73 -17.36 12.64
N GLY A 637 18.06 -17.77 11.41
CA GLY A 637 18.46 -16.89 10.31
C GLY A 637 19.88 -16.36 10.37
N THR A 638 20.46 -16.25 11.57
CA THR A 638 21.86 -15.86 11.77
C THR A 638 22.67 -16.86 12.61
N HIS A 639 21.98 -17.74 13.33
CA HIS A 639 22.53 -18.83 14.11
C HIS A 639 21.73 -20.12 13.89
N ARG A 640 22.16 -21.21 14.51
CA ARG A 640 21.38 -22.45 14.60
C ARG A 640 21.37 -22.98 16.03
N ILE A 641 20.24 -23.57 16.41
CA ILE A 641 20.03 -24.31 17.65
C ILE A 641 19.82 -25.78 17.27
N LEU A 642 20.62 -26.67 17.85
CA LEU A 642 20.64 -28.10 17.59
C LEU A 642 20.48 -28.86 18.91
N ILE A 643 19.34 -29.53 19.07
CA ILE A 643 19.02 -30.26 20.30
C ILE A 643 18.91 -31.75 19.99
N GLU A 644 19.72 -32.55 20.68
CA GLU A 644 19.73 -34.00 20.54
C GLU A 644 18.95 -34.65 21.69
N ALA A 645 17.84 -35.30 21.36
CA ALA A 645 17.14 -36.20 22.27
C ALA A 645 17.68 -37.62 22.12
N HIS A 646 18.29 -38.14 23.19
CA HIS A 646 18.74 -39.53 23.32
C HIS A 646 17.80 -40.28 24.27
N PRO A 647 17.81 -41.63 24.32
CA PRO A 647 16.94 -42.37 25.23
C PRO A 647 17.11 -41.98 26.71
N ASP A 648 18.34 -41.65 27.12
CA ASP A 648 18.75 -41.45 28.52
C ASP A 648 19.13 -40.02 28.90
N ARG A 649 19.06 -39.07 27.95
CA ARG A 649 19.40 -37.65 28.14
C ARG A 649 18.90 -36.75 27.01
N THR A 650 18.91 -35.46 27.26
CA THR A 650 18.86 -34.41 26.22
C THR A 650 20.09 -33.51 26.33
N GLN A 651 20.67 -33.14 25.20
CA GLN A 651 21.88 -32.31 25.13
C GLN A 651 21.85 -31.37 23.93
N ASP A 652 22.70 -30.36 23.93
CA ASP A 652 23.03 -29.58 22.72
C ASP A 652 24.01 -30.35 21.81
N PHE A 653 24.26 -29.85 20.59
CA PHE A 653 25.12 -30.55 19.64
C PHE A 653 26.56 -30.63 20.17
N GLY A 654 27.03 -31.86 20.36
CA GLY A 654 28.35 -32.12 20.95
C GLY A 654 28.43 -31.93 22.47
N ALA A 655 27.31 -31.70 23.18
CA ALA A 655 27.23 -31.53 24.63
C ALA A 655 28.13 -30.39 25.17
N ASN A 656 28.13 -29.24 24.49
CA ASN A 656 29.00 -28.11 24.79
C ASN A 656 28.41 -27.17 25.84
N SER A 657 27.09 -26.95 25.80
CA SER A 657 26.35 -26.00 26.63
C SER A 657 25.49 -26.67 27.69
N PHE A 658 24.87 -27.83 27.39
CA PHE A 658 24.16 -28.62 28.40
C PHE A 658 24.07 -30.09 28.05
N ASN A 659 23.97 -30.93 29.08
CA ASN A 659 23.76 -32.37 28.95
C ASN A 659 23.05 -32.88 30.21
N VAL A 660 21.74 -33.13 30.10
CA VAL A 660 20.89 -33.46 31.25
C VAL A 660 20.34 -34.86 31.09
N SER A 661 20.64 -35.74 32.04
CA SER A 661 20.12 -37.11 32.05
C SER A 661 18.67 -37.16 32.51
N HIS A 662 17.84 -37.81 31.71
CA HIS A 662 16.44 -38.14 31.99
C HIS A 662 15.95 -39.16 30.95
N ASN A 663 14.84 -39.85 31.22
CA ASN A 663 14.33 -40.86 30.29
C ASN A 663 13.40 -40.22 29.25
N ASN A 664 13.80 -40.19 27.97
CA ASN A 664 12.94 -39.78 26.85
C ASN A 664 12.13 -40.95 26.26
N HIS A 665 12.50 -42.19 26.58
CA HIS A 665 11.93 -43.41 26.01
C HIS A 665 11.10 -44.18 27.05
N ASP A 666 10.14 -43.51 27.69
CA ASP A 666 9.25 -44.11 28.69
C ASP A 666 7.86 -44.50 28.15
N GLY A 667 7.62 -44.24 26.85
CA GLY A 667 6.37 -44.54 26.16
C GLY A 667 5.25 -43.51 26.36
N GLN A 668 5.54 -42.35 26.98
CA GLN A 668 4.62 -41.22 27.11
C GLN A 668 4.88 -40.13 26.06
N TYR A 669 3.94 -39.20 25.92
CA TYR A 669 4.18 -37.94 25.21
C TYR A 669 4.94 -36.99 26.11
N HIS A 670 5.89 -36.26 25.52
CA HIS A 670 6.64 -35.21 26.18
C HIS A 670 6.55 -33.92 25.38
N THR A 671 6.49 -32.80 26.08
CA THR A 671 6.52 -31.48 25.46
C THR A 671 7.93 -30.93 25.54
N PHE A 672 8.56 -30.72 24.38
CA PHE A 672 9.82 -29.99 24.23
C PHE A 672 9.50 -28.56 23.87
N LYS A 673 10.08 -27.63 24.60
CA LYS A 673 9.81 -26.21 24.42
C LYS A 673 11.09 -25.42 24.39
N ILE A 674 11.30 -24.65 23.33
CA ILE A 674 12.52 -23.89 23.05
C ILE A 674 12.17 -22.41 22.92
N THR A 675 12.99 -21.53 23.51
CA THR A 675 12.89 -20.07 23.30
C THR A 675 14.16 -19.52 22.67
N HIS A 676 14.01 -18.56 21.76
CA HIS A 676 15.12 -17.86 21.12
C HIS A 676 15.28 -16.47 21.74
N ASP A 677 16.44 -16.22 22.36
CA ASP A 677 16.82 -14.95 23.00
C ASP A 677 18.05 -14.36 22.28
N PRO A 678 17.84 -13.67 21.14
CA PRO A 678 18.93 -13.13 20.32
C PRO A 678 19.70 -12.00 21.01
N ALA A 679 19.06 -11.25 21.91
CA ALA A 679 19.70 -10.15 22.62
C ALA A 679 20.83 -10.64 23.52
N ASN A 680 20.61 -11.77 24.19
CA ASN A 680 21.60 -12.39 25.07
C ASN A 680 22.44 -13.48 24.35
N ASN A 681 22.17 -13.76 23.08
CA ASN A 681 22.77 -14.84 22.27
C ASN A 681 22.61 -16.22 22.91
N VAL A 682 21.43 -16.50 23.47
CA VAL A 682 21.13 -17.76 24.13
C VAL A 682 19.76 -18.33 23.71
N TYR A 683 19.52 -19.59 24.09
CA TYR A 683 18.22 -20.22 24.06
C TYR A 683 17.97 -20.96 25.37
N HIS A 684 16.69 -21.19 25.68
CA HIS A 684 16.28 -22.03 26.80
C HIS A 684 15.47 -23.21 26.31
N LEU A 685 15.64 -24.37 26.94
CA LEU A 685 14.90 -25.60 26.63
C LEU A 685 14.23 -26.14 27.89
N TRP A 686 12.94 -26.43 27.80
CA TRP A 686 12.19 -27.20 28.78
C TRP A 686 11.73 -28.53 28.20
N ARG A 687 11.60 -29.51 29.09
CA ARG A 687 10.85 -30.74 28.85
C ARG A 687 9.82 -30.93 29.95
N ASP A 688 8.56 -31.08 29.56
CA ASP A 688 7.44 -31.30 30.51
C ASP A 688 7.41 -30.25 31.63
N GLY A 689 7.70 -28.98 31.29
CA GLY A 689 7.79 -27.86 32.23
C GLY A 689 9.08 -27.78 33.05
N VAL A 690 10.00 -28.74 32.91
CA VAL A 690 11.30 -28.74 33.61
C VAL A 690 12.37 -28.11 32.72
N LEU A 691 13.00 -27.03 33.20
CA LEU A 691 14.10 -26.36 32.52
C LEU A 691 15.34 -27.27 32.46
N LEU A 692 15.86 -27.53 31.26
CA LEU A 692 17.02 -28.37 31.01
C LEU A 692 18.31 -27.56 30.75
N THR A 693 18.18 -26.36 30.16
CA THR A 693 19.31 -25.45 29.98
C THR A 693 19.69 -24.75 31.29
N PRO A 694 20.88 -24.13 31.39
CA PRO A 694 21.19 -23.23 32.49
C PRO A 694 20.15 -22.12 32.61
N VAL A 695 19.94 -21.59 33.82
CA VAL A 695 19.02 -20.45 34.05
C VAL A 695 19.41 -19.23 33.21
N ALA A 696 20.71 -19.04 32.98
CA ALA A 696 21.24 -17.98 32.12
C ALA A 696 21.09 -18.26 30.60
N GLY A 697 20.52 -19.40 30.21
CA GLY A 697 20.44 -19.85 28.81
C GLY A 697 21.64 -20.68 28.36
N ALA A 698 21.47 -21.41 27.27
CA ALA A 698 22.54 -22.10 26.54
C ALA A 698 22.95 -21.29 25.31
N ALA A 699 24.25 -21.28 24.98
CA ALA A 699 24.75 -20.56 23.80
C ALA A 699 24.38 -21.30 22.50
N TYR A 700 24.17 -20.56 21.41
CA TYR A 700 23.89 -21.14 20.10
C TYR A 700 25.02 -22.06 19.61
N ASP A 701 24.66 -23.16 18.94
CA ASP A 701 25.60 -24.19 18.49
C ASP A 701 26.56 -23.67 17.41
N ALA A 702 26.10 -22.75 16.56
CA ALA A 702 26.95 -22.05 15.57
C ALA A 702 26.31 -20.78 15.01
N THR A 703 27.13 -19.78 14.68
CA THR A 703 26.76 -18.67 13.80
C THR A 703 26.75 -19.13 12.34
N ALA A 704 25.60 -19.04 11.68
CA ALA A 704 25.40 -19.40 10.27
C ALA A 704 24.08 -18.82 9.76
N SER A 705 24.06 -18.37 8.50
CA SER A 705 22.79 -18.06 7.82
C SER A 705 21.97 -19.33 7.64
N ASP A 706 20.99 -19.55 8.51
CA ASP A 706 20.25 -20.80 8.59
C ASP A 706 18.77 -20.56 8.89
N ASN A 707 17.91 -20.85 7.92
CA ASN A 707 16.46 -20.65 8.03
C ASN A 707 15.67 -21.93 8.30
N ARG A 708 16.34 -23.03 8.61
CA ARG A 708 15.70 -24.34 8.55
C ARG A 708 14.93 -24.69 9.82
N LEU A 709 13.81 -25.37 9.65
CA LEU A 709 13.12 -26.13 10.69
C LEU A 709 13.14 -27.61 10.30
N LEU A 710 14.07 -28.38 10.87
CA LEU A 710 14.19 -29.82 10.59
C LEU A 710 14.05 -30.65 11.86
N MET A 711 13.38 -31.79 11.78
CA MET A 711 13.30 -32.76 12.87
C MET A 711 13.56 -34.18 12.37
N GLY A 712 14.41 -34.95 13.04
CA GLY A 712 14.71 -36.34 12.65
C GLY A 712 16.19 -36.68 12.57
N ASP A 713 16.63 -37.22 11.44
CA ASP A 713 18.03 -37.58 11.16
C ASP A 713 18.65 -36.59 10.16
N TYR A 714 19.49 -35.69 10.66
CA TYR A 714 20.17 -34.70 9.84
C TYR A 714 21.48 -35.21 9.22
N THR A 715 21.91 -36.43 9.53
CA THR A 715 23.20 -36.99 9.12
C THR A 715 23.02 -38.15 8.17
N SER A 716 24.00 -38.41 7.31
CA SER A 716 24.14 -39.73 6.67
C SER A 716 24.97 -40.70 7.55
N GLY A 717 24.96 -40.49 8.87
CA GLY A 717 25.85 -41.09 9.85
C GLY A 717 25.20 -42.22 10.63
N SER A 718 25.61 -42.42 11.89
CA SER A 718 24.97 -43.38 12.80
C SER A 718 23.87 -42.76 13.67
N PHE A 719 23.91 -41.44 13.88
CA PHE A 719 22.90 -40.69 14.64
C PHE A 719 21.57 -40.70 13.86
N GLY A 720 20.42 -40.69 14.54
CA GLY A 720 19.10 -40.57 13.92
C GLY A 720 18.57 -41.85 13.24
N ASN A 721 19.44 -42.76 12.82
CA ASN A 721 19.05 -44.00 12.14
C ASN A 721 17.94 -44.78 12.88
N HIS A 722 16.88 -45.14 12.16
CA HIS A 722 15.76 -45.98 12.61
C HIS A 722 14.94 -45.43 13.78
N PHE A 723 14.80 -44.10 13.90
CA PHE A 723 13.83 -43.53 14.84
C PHE A 723 12.38 -43.90 14.49
N ASP A 724 11.53 -43.95 15.51
CA ASP A 724 10.08 -44.06 15.44
C ASP A 724 9.49 -43.07 16.47
N VAL A 725 8.76 -42.07 15.99
CA VAL A 725 8.18 -41.01 16.81
C VAL A 725 6.72 -40.77 16.45
N THR A 726 5.93 -40.26 17.39
CA THR A 726 4.56 -39.82 17.16
C THR A 726 4.39 -38.38 17.60
N PHE A 727 4.00 -37.51 16.68
CA PHE A 727 3.68 -36.12 16.94
C PHE A 727 2.21 -35.97 17.36
N ASP A 728 1.98 -35.13 18.37
CA ASP A 728 0.68 -34.56 18.68
C ASP A 728 0.54 -33.21 17.96
N TYR A 729 1.50 -32.31 18.18
CA TYR A 729 1.59 -31.07 17.42
C TYR A 729 3.00 -30.52 17.39
N VAL A 730 3.23 -29.61 16.45
CA VAL A 730 4.35 -28.67 16.39
C VAL A 730 3.77 -27.26 16.36
N GLU A 731 4.25 -26.39 17.24
CA GLU A 731 3.82 -24.99 17.34
C GLU A 731 5.03 -24.09 17.38
N PHE A 732 4.96 -22.93 16.73
CA PHE A 732 5.92 -21.86 16.93
C PHE A 732 5.23 -20.50 16.96
N CYS A 733 5.71 -19.58 17.79
CA CYS A 733 5.04 -18.31 18.07
C CYS A 733 6.00 -17.12 18.23
N THR A 734 5.55 -15.92 17.82
CA THR A 734 6.12 -14.61 18.18
C THR A 734 5.49 -14.07 19.47
N GLY A 735 5.62 -14.84 20.57
CA GLY A 735 5.01 -14.52 21.85
C GLY A 735 5.40 -15.47 22.99
N PHE A 736 4.95 -15.18 24.22
CA PHE A 736 5.38 -15.84 25.44
C PHE A 736 4.18 -16.27 26.31
N LYS A 737 4.15 -17.54 26.73
CA LYS A 737 3.32 -17.99 27.85
C LYS A 737 3.84 -17.43 29.18
N GLY A 738 3.04 -17.44 30.23
CA GLY A 738 3.43 -16.94 31.55
C GLY A 738 4.76 -17.49 32.09
N ASN A 739 5.01 -18.80 31.97
CA ASN A 739 6.28 -19.42 32.40
C ASN A 739 7.50 -19.07 31.53
N GLN A 740 7.26 -18.47 30.36
CA GLN A 740 8.28 -17.94 29.47
C GLN A 740 8.55 -16.46 29.71
N ILE A 741 7.68 -15.78 30.45
CA ILE A 741 7.89 -14.44 30.98
C ILE A 741 8.63 -14.56 32.32
N TYR A 742 8.23 -15.53 33.16
CA TYR A 742 8.78 -15.76 34.49
C TYR A 742 8.96 -17.26 34.77
N ASN A 743 10.18 -17.72 35.03
CA ASN A 743 10.48 -19.15 35.18
C ASN A 743 10.17 -19.74 36.57
N GLY A 744 9.46 -19.00 37.44
CA GLY A 744 9.22 -19.35 38.84
C GLY A 744 10.21 -18.70 39.82
N THR A 745 11.36 -18.20 39.36
CA THR A 745 12.37 -17.52 40.19
C THR A 745 12.78 -16.15 39.66
N SER A 746 12.88 -15.98 38.34
CA SER A 746 13.29 -14.74 37.68
C SER A 746 12.52 -14.52 36.39
N TYR A 747 12.43 -13.25 35.96
CA TYR A 747 12.01 -12.93 34.61
C TYR A 747 13.09 -13.37 33.60
N ILE A 748 12.66 -13.79 32.43
CA ILE A 748 13.50 -14.35 31.35
C ILE A 748 12.99 -13.89 29.98
N ASN A 749 13.74 -14.15 28.90
CA ASN A 749 13.42 -13.73 27.52
C ASN A 749 13.16 -12.22 27.42
N ASP A 750 14.06 -11.41 27.99
CA ASP A 750 14.03 -9.95 28.04
C ASP A 750 12.80 -9.30 28.71
N TRP A 751 11.97 -10.10 29.38
CA TRP A 751 11.00 -9.59 30.33
C TRP A 751 11.69 -9.13 31.61
N SER A 752 11.12 -8.10 32.23
CA SER A 752 11.57 -7.61 33.53
C SER A 752 10.40 -6.98 34.29
N SER A 753 10.65 -6.52 35.51
CA SER A 753 9.66 -5.73 36.26
C SER A 753 10.26 -4.44 36.76
N VAL A 754 9.44 -3.40 36.82
CA VAL A 754 9.75 -2.16 37.52
C VAL A 754 8.90 -2.07 38.78
N GLY A 755 9.47 -1.57 39.87
CA GLY A 755 8.79 -1.48 41.16
C GLY A 755 8.78 -2.81 41.93
N SER A 756 7.76 -3.01 42.78
CA SER A 756 7.66 -4.18 43.68
C SER A 756 6.58 -5.17 43.24
N LEU A 757 6.75 -5.79 42.06
CA LEU A 757 5.88 -6.86 41.60
C LEU A 757 6.17 -8.18 42.33
N THR A 758 5.12 -8.81 42.84
CA THR A 758 5.18 -10.21 43.28
C THR A 758 4.73 -11.11 42.15
N SER A 759 5.57 -12.07 41.77
CA SER A 759 5.34 -12.96 40.62
C SER A 759 5.35 -14.41 41.04
N ASN A 760 4.37 -15.19 40.57
CA ASN A 760 4.27 -16.61 40.87
C ASN A 760 3.68 -17.37 39.67
N LEU A 761 4.09 -18.64 39.49
CA LEU A 761 3.40 -19.54 38.58
C LEU A 761 2.28 -20.26 39.36
N VAL A 762 1.03 -20.03 38.95
CA VAL A 762 -0.15 -20.61 39.64
C VAL A 762 -0.41 -22.05 39.22
N ASN A 763 0.12 -22.44 38.06
CA ASN A 763 0.22 -23.81 37.56
C ASN A 763 1.56 -23.95 36.81
N THR A 764 1.65 -24.81 35.80
CA THR A 764 2.89 -25.04 35.04
C THR A 764 3.30 -23.88 34.14
N ASP A 765 2.36 -23.02 33.74
CA ASP A 765 2.55 -22.07 32.64
C ASP A 765 1.91 -20.69 32.83
N ASP A 766 0.90 -20.52 33.69
CA ASP A 766 0.25 -19.23 33.92
C ASP A 766 1.03 -18.37 34.95
N LEU A 767 1.32 -17.12 34.57
CA LEU A 767 2.02 -16.14 35.40
C LEU A 767 1.02 -15.26 36.12
N GLN A 768 1.00 -15.34 37.46
CA GLN A 768 0.34 -14.35 38.29
C GLN A 768 1.30 -13.22 38.67
N ILE A 769 0.89 -11.98 38.38
CA ILE A 769 1.56 -10.76 38.84
C ILE A 769 0.64 -10.00 39.80
N VAL A 770 1.19 -9.62 40.96
CA VAL A 770 0.49 -8.89 42.01
C VAL A 770 1.26 -7.64 42.40
N ASN A 771 0.62 -6.48 42.27
CA ASN A 771 1.10 -5.23 42.83
C ASN A 771 0.32 -4.94 44.13
N THR A 772 0.98 -4.98 45.28
CA THR A 772 0.34 -4.61 46.58
C THR A 772 0.73 -3.20 47.05
N SER A 773 1.60 -2.52 46.31
CA SER A 773 2.15 -1.21 46.65
C SER A 773 1.41 -0.06 45.97
N SER A 774 1.64 1.14 46.49
CA SER A 774 1.25 2.38 45.82
C SER A 774 2.39 2.87 44.92
N GLY A 775 2.08 3.23 43.67
CA GLY A 775 3.02 3.85 42.72
C GLY A 775 3.58 2.88 41.67
N GLY A 776 4.03 3.47 40.56
CA GLY A 776 4.34 2.81 39.29
C GLY A 776 5.11 1.51 39.43
N THR A 777 4.39 0.41 39.19
CA THR A 777 4.85 -0.97 39.32
C THR A 777 4.25 -1.78 38.17
N TRP A 778 5.10 -2.29 37.28
CA TRP A 778 4.65 -2.89 36.03
C TRP A 778 5.56 -4.00 35.53
N LEU A 779 4.99 -4.85 34.67
CA LEU A 779 5.69 -5.82 33.86
C LEU A 779 6.21 -5.10 32.61
N GLU A 780 7.50 -5.27 32.33
CA GLU A 780 8.24 -4.56 31.30
C GLU A 780 8.66 -5.55 30.21
N GLY A 781 8.18 -5.32 28.98
CA GLY A 781 8.41 -6.15 27.80
C GLY A 781 9.09 -5.40 26.65
N THR A 782 9.58 -4.18 26.87
CA THR A 782 10.19 -3.34 25.81
C THR A 782 11.25 -4.07 24.97
N ASN A 783 12.10 -4.86 25.62
CA ASN A 783 13.26 -5.49 24.96
C ASN A 783 12.94 -6.87 24.35
N THR A 784 11.68 -7.30 24.36
CA THR A 784 11.26 -8.64 23.88
C THR A 784 11.23 -8.74 22.34
N GLY A 785 11.90 -7.82 21.64
CA GLY A 785 11.76 -7.57 20.20
C GLY A 785 10.71 -6.50 19.85
N TRP A 786 10.00 -5.96 20.85
CA TRP A 786 8.97 -4.93 20.67
C TRP A 786 9.56 -3.61 20.14
N SER A 787 10.58 -3.06 20.81
CA SER A 787 11.17 -1.76 20.45
C SER A 787 11.77 -1.70 19.05
N ASP A 788 12.04 -2.85 18.44
CA ASP A 788 12.66 -2.95 17.12
C ASP A 788 11.63 -2.95 15.98
N GLN A 789 10.34 -3.18 16.28
CA GLN A 789 9.29 -3.45 15.29
C GLN A 789 7.98 -2.68 15.53
N ASN A 790 7.90 -1.93 16.62
CA ASN A 790 6.67 -1.25 17.04
C ASN A 790 6.25 -0.05 16.18
N ASP A 791 7.13 0.44 15.29
CA ASP A 791 6.83 1.49 14.31
C ASP A 791 5.93 0.99 13.15
N ALA A 792 5.93 -0.32 12.88
CA ALA A 792 5.18 -0.94 11.78
C ALA A 792 3.74 -1.31 12.19
N ALA A 793 2.96 -1.82 11.24
CA ALA A 793 1.65 -2.39 11.55
C ALA A 793 1.83 -3.64 12.41
N TRP A 794 1.11 -3.73 13.53
CA TRP A 794 1.18 -4.88 14.41
C TRP A 794 -0.16 -5.15 15.06
N THR A 795 -0.33 -6.38 15.55
CA THR A 795 -1.43 -6.76 16.41
C THR A 795 -0.87 -7.38 17.68
N PHE A 796 -1.27 -6.84 18.83
CA PHE A 796 -0.95 -7.32 20.16
C PHE A 796 -2.12 -8.14 20.68
N GLU A 797 -1.85 -9.29 21.29
CA GLU A 797 -2.85 -10.12 21.95
C GLU A 797 -2.38 -10.55 23.34
N MET A 798 -3.23 -10.36 24.33
CA MET A 798 -3.01 -10.90 25.68
C MET A 798 -4.25 -11.66 26.14
N ARG A 799 -4.05 -12.91 26.55
CA ARG A 799 -5.06 -13.68 27.27
C ARG A 799 -4.76 -13.66 28.76
N ALA A 800 -5.67 -13.07 29.54
CA ALA A 800 -5.49 -12.90 30.97
C ALA A 800 -6.80 -12.99 31.74
N LYS A 801 -6.68 -13.38 33.01
CA LYS A 801 -7.75 -13.31 34.02
C LYS A 801 -7.42 -12.20 35.00
N PHE A 802 -8.34 -11.26 35.16
CA PHE A 802 -8.19 -10.14 36.10
C PHE A 802 -8.83 -10.50 37.44
N ASN A 803 -8.02 -10.95 38.40
CA ASN A 803 -8.51 -11.38 39.71
C ASN A 803 -8.94 -10.19 40.59
N ALA A 804 -8.22 -9.07 40.50
CA ALA A 804 -8.56 -7.80 41.13
C ALA A 804 -7.93 -6.61 40.39
N ILE A 805 -8.73 -5.65 39.94
CA ILE A 805 -8.27 -4.44 39.21
C ILE A 805 -9.06 -3.19 39.62
N ALA A 806 -9.29 -3.01 40.94
CA ALA A 806 -10.15 -1.95 41.46
C ALA A 806 -9.69 -0.53 41.05
N ASN A 807 -8.39 -0.33 40.83
CA ASN A 807 -7.83 0.96 40.38
C ASN A 807 -7.35 0.93 38.91
N GLY A 808 -7.71 -0.11 38.15
CA GLY A 808 -7.35 -0.27 36.75
C GLY A 808 -6.06 -1.05 36.52
N PHE A 809 -5.87 -1.44 35.26
CA PHE A 809 -4.66 -2.05 34.71
C PHE A 809 -4.43 -1.47 33.31
N ALA A 810 -3.21 -1.03 32.98
CA ALA A 810 -2.93 -0.45 31.68
C ALA A 810 -2.22 -1.42 30.74
N PHE A 811 -2.65 -1.41 29.49
CA PHE A 811 -1.79 -1.68 28.34
C PHE A 811 -1.13 -0.37 27.92
N TRP A 812 0.20 -0.35 27.87
CA TRP A 812 0.98 0.80 27.39
C TRP A 812 1.86 0.31 26.24
N LEU A 813 1.44 0.65 25.04
CA LEU A 813 1.98 0.13 23.78
C LEU A 813 2.56 1.31 22.99
N GLY A 814 3.85 1.53 23.15
CA GLY A 814 4.58 2.53 22.36
C GLY A 814 4.74 2.07 20.92
N THR A 815 4.49 2.95 19.96
CA THR A 815 4.61 2.71 18.50
C THR A 815 5.85 3.36 17.90
N GLY A 816 6.84 3.66 18.76
CA GLY A 816 8.12 4.31 18.49
C GLY A 816 8.04 5.81 18.16
N SER A 817 6.95 6.22 17.51
CA SER A 817 6.59 7.62 17.24
C SER A 817 5.35 8.11 18.01
N ASN A 818 4.52 7.21 18.53
CA ASN A 818 3.34 7.52 19.31
C ASN A 818 3.14 6.52 20.47
N LEU A 819 2.06 6.71 21.24
CA LEU A 819 1.68 5.84 22.36
C LEU A 819 0.19 5.49 22.28
N ILE A 820 -0.10 4.20 22.43
CA ILE A 820 -1.45 3.64 22.66
C ILE A 820 -1.59 3.23 24.12
N ARG A 821 -2.68 3.64 24.77
CA ARG A 821 -3.01 3.31 26.16
C ARG A 821 -4.45 2.86 26.32
N VAL A 822 -4.59 1.61 26.77
CA VAL A 822 -5.89 1.01 27.07
C VAL A 822 -5.97 0.71 28.56
N GLU A 823 -7.02 1.19 29.22
CA GLU A 823 -7.26 1.02 30.65
C GLU A 823 -8.38 0.00 30.90
N VAL A 824 -8.05 -1.07 31.61
CA VAL A 824 -8.99 -2.13 31.99
C VAL A 824 -9.42 -1.95 33.44
N TYR A 825 -10.73 -1.79 33.68
CA TYR A 825 -11.35 -1.77 35.00
C TYR A 825 -12.25 -3.00 35.18
N ALA A 826 -12.69 -3.26 36.41
CA ALA A 826 -13.59 -4.38 36.68
C ALA A 826 -14.91 -4.30 35.89
N ASP A 827 -15.43 -3.08 35.65
CA ASP A 827 -16.76 -2.82 35.08
C ASP A 827 -16.74 -2.20 33.66
N ARG A 828 -15.55 -2.01 33.07
CA ARG A 828 -15.36 -1.43 31.73
C ARG A 828 -13.95 -1.60 31.20
N THR A 829 -13.79 -1.40 29.90
CA THR A 829 -12.50 -1.09 29.26
C THR A 829 -12.64 0.25 28.53
N GLN A 830 -11.63 1.11 28.67
CA GLN A 830 -11.66 2.47 28.14
C GLN A 830 -10.31 2.91 27.59
N ASP A 831 -10.36 3.99 26.83
CA ASP A 831 -9.21 4.81 26.44
C ASP A 831 -8.59 5.53 27.65
N TYR A 832 -7.34 5.98 27.53
CA TYR A 832 -6.67 6.77 28.56
C TYR A 832 -7.49 8.01 28.93
N ASN A 833 -7.80 8.16 30.22
CA ASN A 833 -8.69 9.22 30.74
C ASN A 833 -10.12 9.26 30.17
N ASN A 834 -10.63 8.18 29.54
CA ASN A 834 -11.99 8.13 28.99
C ASN A 834 -12.22 9.21 27.90
N ASN A 835 -11.26 9.38 26.98
CA ASN A 835 -11.32 10.43 25.97
C ASN A 835 -12.08 10.00 24.71
N THR A 836 -11.78 8.82 24.14
CA THR A 836 -12.37 8.39 22.86
C THR A 836 -13.31 7.19 22.94
N PHE A 837 -13.02 6.17 23.77
CA PHE A 837 -13.94 5.06 24.01
C PHE A 837 -14.01 4.67 25.49
N ASN A 838 -15.17 4.12 25.86
CA ASN A 838 -15.45 3.59 27.19
C ASN A 838 -16.65 2.66 27.12
N VAL A 839 -16.35 1.36 27.16
CA VAL A 839 -17.34 0.30 26.97
C VAL A 839 -17.50 -0.47 28.27
N SER A 840 -18.73 -0.51 28.79
CA SER A 840 -19.03 -1.25 30.02
C SER A 840 -19.19 -2.74 29.75
N HIS A 841 -18.52 -3.56 30.55
CA HIS A 841 -18.59 -5.02 30.58
C HIS A 841 -17.87 -5.52 31.84
N ASN A 842 -18.00 -6.80 32.19
CA ASN A 842 -17.38 -7.35 33.39
C ASN A 842 -16.04 -8.02 33.07
N ASN A 843 -14.92 -7.42 33.47
CA ASN A 843 -13.58 -8.01 33.32
C ASN A 843 -13.18 -8.89 34.52
N GLN A 844 -13.96 -8.87 35.61
CA GLN A 844 -13.68 -9.59 36.85
C GLN A 844 -14.81 -10.59 37.14
N ASP A 845 -15.15 -11.43 36.15
CA ASP A 845 -16.16 -12.49 36.26
C ASP A 845 -15.56 -13.85 36.70
N GLY A 846 -14.23 -13.96 36.73
CA GLY A 846 -13.50 -15.17 37.13
C GLY A 846 -12.96 -15.98 35.96
N GLU A 847 -13.26 -15.58 34.73
CA GLU A 847 -12.82 -16.24 33.50
C GLU A 847 -11.58 -15.56 32.89
N PHE A 848 -10.99 -16.23 31.90
CA PHE A 848 -9.95 -15.62 31.07
C PHE A 848 -10.57 -14.89 29.89
N HIS A 849 -10.07 -13.70 29.61
CA HIS A 849 -10.47 -12.90 28.45
C HIS A 849 -9.29 -12.68 27.52
N THR A 850 -9.59 -12.57 26.23
CA THR A 850 -8.60 -12.27 25.19
C THR A 850 -8.76 -10.83 24.75
N PHE A 851 -7.73 -10.02 24.98
CA PHE A 851 -7.65 -8.64 24.50
C PHE A 851 -6.79 -8.61 23.25
N ARG A 852 -7.32 -8.06 22.17
CA ARG A 852 -6.58 -7.84 20.91
C ARG A 852 -6.55 -6.35 20.61
N ILE A 853 -5.34 -5.81 20.42
CA ILE A 853 -5.11 -4.40 20.10
C ILE A 853 -4.35 -4.33 18.79
N THR A 854 -4.91 -3.69 17.79
CA THR A 854 -4.30 -3.54 16.46
C THR A 854 -3.75 -2.13 16.29
N HIS A 855 -2.59 -2.02 15.65
CA HIS A 855 -1.95 -0.76 15.29
C HIS A 855 -1.93 -0.62 13.77
N ASP A 856 -2.69 0.34 13.24
CA ASP A 856 -2.67 0.71 11.83
C ASP A 856 -1.93 2.05 11.66
N PRO A 857 -0.61 2.03 11.44
CA PRO A 857 0.17 3.25 11.20
C PRO A 857 -0.18 3.95 9.89
N ALA A 858 -0.79 3.26 8.92
CA ALA A 858 -1.18 3.86 7.65
C ALA A 858 -2.41 4.76 7.82
N ALA A 859 -3.37 4.31 8.64
CA ALA A 859 -4.54 5.09 9.03
C ALA A 859 -4.31 6.00 10.24
N GLY A 860 -3.22 5.79 10.99
CA GLY A 860 -2.90 6.58 12.19
C GLY A 860 -3.81 6.25 13.38
N VAL A 861 -4.31 5.02 13.44
CA VAL A 861 -5.31 4.59 14.44
C VAL A 861 -4.95 3.25 15.06
N TYR A 862 -5.66 2.90 16.13
CA TYR A 862 -5.66 1.58 16.73
C TYR A 862 -7.08 1.08 16.98
N HIS A 863 -7.28 -0.23 17.04
CA HIS A 863 -8.55 -0.85 17.44
C HIS A 863 -8.37 -1.74 18.65
N VAL A 864 -9.41 -1.88 19.45
CA VAL A 864 -9.41 -2.73 20.65
C VAL A 864 -10.58 -3.70 20.58
N PHE A 865 -10.29 -4.98 20.82
CA PHE A 865 -11.26 -6.05 20.88
C PHE A 865 -11.12 -6.82 22.19
N ARG A 866 -12.24 -7.35 22.68
CA ARG A 866 -12.29 -8.28 23.80
C ARG A 866 -13.18 -9.46 23.44
N ASP A 867 -12.65 -10.67 23.55
CA ASP A 867 -13.38 -11.92 23.30
C ASP A 867 -14.07 -11.95 21.91
N GLY A 868 -13.48 -11.30 20.91
CA GLY A 868 -14.01 -11.20 19.55
C GLY A 868 -14.85 -9.94 19.28
N GLU A 869 -15.32 -9.27 20.33
CA GLU A 869 -16.15 -8.07 20.20
C GLU A 869 -15.30 -6.81 20.08
N ARG A 870 -15.65 -5.93 19.12
CA ARG A 870 -15.00 -4.63 18.91
C ARG A 870 -15.44 -3.64 20.00
N LEU A 871 -14.47 -3.04 20.70
CA LEU A 871 -14.71 -2.03 21.74
C LEU A 871 -14.51 -0.59 21.22
N THR A 872 -13.70 -0.43 20.17
CA THR A 872 -13.47 0.86 19.50
C THR A 872 -14.49 1.11 18.39
N GLN A 873 -14.61 2.35 17.94
CA GLN A 873 -15.34 2.67 16.71
C GLN A 873 -14.74 1.99 15.46
N ILE A 874 -15.54 1.85 14.40
CA ILE A 874 -15.13 1.19 13.14
C ILE A 874 -13.90 1.85 12.53
N GLU A 875 -13.87 3.19 12.51
CA GLU A 875 -12.76 4.00 11.99
C GLU A 875 -11.47 3.91 12.82
N GLY A 876 -11.49 3.22 13.96
CA GLY A 876 -10.37 3.16 14.89
C GLY A 876 -10.24 4.41 15.75
N VAL A 877 -9.28 4.38 16.66
CA VAL A 877 -9.02 5.43 17.64
C VAL A 877 -7.65 6.05 17.39
N PRO A 878 -7.51 7.39 17.33
CA PRO A 878 -6.20 8.04 17.21
C PRO A 878 -5.30 7.77 18.42
N TYR A 879 -3.99 7.87 18.24
CA TYR A 879 -3.03 7.67 19.33
C TYR A 879 -3.20 8.64 20.50
N ASP A 880 -2.95 8.16 21.72
CA ASP A 880 -3.11 8.93 22.95
C ASP A 880 -2.12 10.09 23.08
N GLN A 881 -0.90 9.89 22.57
CA GLN A 881 0.18 10.88 22.57
C GLN A 881 1.10 10.67 21.38
N SER A 882 1.51 11.78 20.76
CA SER A 882 2.64 11.81 19.83
C SER A 882 3.93 12.02 20.62
N SER A 883 4.58 10.92 20.98
CA SER A 883 5.81 10.89 21.75
C SER A 883 6.71 9.78 21.21
N SER A 884 8.03 9.98 21.23
CA SER A 884 8.95 8.88 20.91
C SER A 884 8.93 7.87 22.06
N GLU A 885 8.00 6.94 21.96
CA GLU A 885 7.69 5.97 22.99
C GLU A 885 7.82 4.57 22.41
N GLN A 886 8.80 3.83 22.93
CA GLN A 886 9.18 2.52 22.41
C GLN A 886 8.79 1.38 23.34
N ARG A 887 8.11 1.66 24.46
CA ARG A 887 7.95 0.69 25.53
C ARG A 887 6.70 -0.16 25.40
N LEU A 888 6.83 -1.42 25.80
CA LEU A 888 5.72 -2.36 26.04
C LEU A 888 5.60 -2.56 27.55
N ILE A 889 4.58 -1.96 28.16
CA ILE A 889 4.38 -1.98 29.60
C ILE A 889 2.97 -2.47 29.94
N LEU A 890 2.87 -3.35 30.94
CA LEU A 890 1.62 -3.89 31.44
C LEU A 890 1.51 -3.69 32.96
N GLY A 891 0.49 -2.98 33.43
CA GLY A 891 0.23 -2.77 34.86
C GLY A 891 0.09 -1.30 35.27
N ASP A 892 0.69 -0.92 36.41
CA ASP A 892 0.59 0.43 36.96
C ASP A 892 1.67 1.32 36.34
N THR A 893 1.25 2.16 35.41
CA THR A 893 2.13 3.06 34.65
C THR A 893 2.28 4.43 35.31
N THR A 894 1.71 4.65 36.50
CA THR A 894 1.55 6.00 37.08
C THR A 894 2.21 6.14 38.44
N GLY A 895 2.57 7.37 38.82
CA GLY A 895 2.87 7.70 40.23
C GLY A 895 1.61 7.93 41.08
N GLY A 896 0.42 7.65 40.56
CA GLY A 896 -0.88 8.07 41.07
C GLY A 896 -1.69 6.96 41.74
N SER A 897 -3.03 7.11 41.76
CA SER A 897 -3.94 6.11 42.31
C SER A 897 -4.27 4.97 41.34
N PHE A 898 -4.22 5.25 40.04
CA PHE A 898 -4.45 4.27 38.97
C PHE A 898 -3.42 3.14 39.05
N GLY A 899 -3.80 1.90 38.75
CA GLY A 899 -2.89 0.75 38.75
C GLY A 899 -2.51 0.21 40.14
N ASN A 900 -2.84 0.91 41.23
CA ASN A 900 -2.55 0.38 42.56
C ASN A 900 -3.38 -0.88 42.86
N ALA A 901 -2.78 -1.85 43.55
CA ALA A 901 -3.47 -3.04 44.06
C ALA A 901 -4.06 -3.99 43.00
N PHE A 902 -3.40 -4.19 41.84
CA PHE A 902 -3.84 -5.19 40.86
C PHE A 902 -3.35 -6.61 41.16
N ASP A 903 -4.14 -7.60 40.74
CA ASP A 903 -3.84 -9.04 40.70
C ASP A 903 -4.34 -9.58 39.34
N VAL A 904 -3.40 -9.98 38.48
CA VAL A 904 -3.67 -10.46 37.12
C VAL A 904 -2.93 -11.77 36.89
N THR A 905 -3.63 -12.76 36.31
CA THR A 905 -3.05 -14.02 35.85
C THR A 905 -2.99 -14.01 34.32
N ILE A 906 -1.78 -14.04 33.78
CA ILE A 906 -1.49 -14.04 32.34
C ILE A 906 -1.26 -15.48 31.88
N ASP A 907 -2.04 -15.92 30.89
CA ASP A 907 -1.80 -17.18 30.17
C ASP A 907 -0.71 -16.95 29.12
N TYR A 908 -0.94 -16.01 28.19
CA TYR A 908 0.05 -15.64 27.18
C TYR A 908 -0.04 -14.17 26.75
N ILE A 909 1.07 -13.69 26.19
CA ILE A 909 1.19 -12.44 25.45
C ILE A 909 1.83 -12.76 24.10
N ASN A 910 1.13 -12.43 23.01
CA ASN A 910 1.60 -12.67 21.66
C ASN A 910 1.50 -11.41 20.80
N ILE A 911 2.40 -11.28 19.82
CA ILE A 911 2.49 -10.09 18.98
C ILE A 911 2.76 -10.53 17.55
N ASP A 912 1.94 -10.08 16.63
CA ASP A 912 2.12 -10.28 15.19
C ASP A 912 2.54 -8.96 14.57
N TYR A 913 3.77 -8.90 14.04
CA TYR A 913 4.35 -7.70 13.44
C TYR A 913 4.11 -7.60 11.92
N ASN A 914 3.27 -8.48 11.37
CA ASN A 914 3.08 -8.60 9.92
C ASN A 914 1.74 -8.02 9.45
N GLY A 915 0.89 -7.51 10.34
CA GLY A 915 -0.38 -6.93 9.94
C GLY A 915 -1.33 -6.48 11.04
N VAL A 916 -2.46 -5.95 10.58
CA VAL A 916 -3.63 -5.55 11.36
C VAL A 916 -4.66 -6.66 11.27
N TRP A 917 -4.82 -7.42 12.36
CA TRP A 917 -5.66 -8.61 12.40
C TRP A 917 -6.88 -8.37 13.28
N ILE A 918 -8.07 -8.53 12.72
CA ILE A 918 -9.32 -8.52 13.51
C ILE A 918 -9.69 -9.95 13.95
N PRO A 919 -10.44 -10.12 15.06
CA PRO A 919 -10.98 -11.43 15.43
C PRO A 919 -11.87 -12.02 14.33
N VAL A 920 -11.83 -13.35 14.15
CA VAL A 920 -12.78 -14.04 13.25
C VAL A 920 -14.20 -13.86 13.74
N GLY A 921 -15.11 -13.57 12.81
CA GLY A 921 -16.53 -13.44 13.10
C GLY A 921 -16.87 -12.19 13.91
N THR A 922 -16.01 -11.15 13.86
CA THR A 922 -16.42 -9.81 14.28
C THR A 922 -17.60 -9.39 13.40
N ASP A 923 -18.69 -9.00 14.03
CA ASP A 923 -19.94 -8.56 13.40
C ASP A 923 -20.36 -7.28 14.13
N THR A 924 -19.99 -6.13 13.56
CA THR A 924 -20.09 -4.85 14.25
C THR A 924 -21.53 -4.35 14.34
N ASP A 925 -22.39 -4.66 13.38
CA ASP A 925 -23.80 -4.24 13.39
C ASP A 925 -24.78 -5.34 13.82
N GLY A 926 -24.30 -6.56 14.04
CA GLY A 926 -25.03 -7.68 14.60
C GLY A 926 -26.02 -8.30 13.63
N ASP A 927 -25.78 -8.19 12.33
CA ASP A 927 -26.69 -8.63 11.28
C ASP A 927 -26.50 -10.12 10.87
N GLY A 928 -25.45 -10.75 11.39
CA GLY A 928 -25.11 -12.15 11.15
C GLY A 928 -24.11 -12.37 10.01
N MET A 929 -23.60 -11.32 9.37
CA MET A 929 -22.46 -11.34 8.47
C MET A 929 -21.19 -10.86 9.19
N SER A 930 -20.02 -11.30 8.74
CA SER A 930 -18.75 -10.86 9.34
C SER A 930 -18.27 -9.54 8.72
N ASP A 931 -17.71 -8.65 9.53
CA ASP A 931 -17.05 -7.40 9.12
C ASP A 931 -16.12 -7.60 7.91
N LEU A 932 -15.35 -8.69 7.87
CA LEU A 932 -14.40 -8.97 6.80
C LEU A 932 -15.09 -9.26 5.46
N TRP A 933 -16.13 -10.09 5.49
CA TRP A 933 -16.86 -10.44 4.28
C TRP A 933 -17.54 -9.19 3.70
N GLU A 934 -18.17 -8.39 4.57
CA GLU A 934 -18.79 -7.13 4.17
C GLU A 934 -17.77 -6.12 3.63
N ASP A 935 -16.62 -5.96 4.29
CA ASP A 935 -15.56 -5.08 3.80
C ASP A 935 -14.99 -5.56 2.45
N THR A 936 -14.84 -6.88 2.28
CA THR A 936 -14.31 -7.48 1.04
C THR A 936 -15.22 -7.22 -0.15
N HIS A 937 -16.54 -7.35 0.02
CA HIS A 937 -17.49 -7.23 -1.09
C HIS A 937 -18.08 -5.82 -1.24
N PHE A 938 -18.30 -5.10 -0.14
CA PHE A 938 -19.00 -3.82 -0.11
C PHE A 938 -18.08 -2.64 0.26
N GLY A 939 -16.86 -2.88 0.74
CA GLY A 939 -15.91 -1.84 1.15
C GLY A 939 -16.31 -1.11 2.43
N ASN A 940 -17.23 -1.70 3.22
CA ASN A 940 -17.61 -1.20 4.54
C ASN A 940 -18.25 -2.33 5.38
N PRO A 941 -17.87 -2.49 6.67
CA PRO A 941 -18.31 -3.58 7.53
C PRO A 941 -19.72 -3.40 8.16
N THR A 942 -20.59 -2.54 7.61
CA THR A 942 -21.95 -2.29 8.17
C THR A 942 -22.99 -1.87 7.13
N ILE A 943 -22.68 -1.95 5.83
CA ILE A 943 -23.60 -1.46 4.78
C ILE A 943 -24.30 -2.58 4.04
N ALA A 944 -23.82 -3.82 4.13
CA ALA A 944 -24.44 -4.93 3.43
C ALA A 944 -25.76 -5.24 4.13
N ALA A 945 -26.88 -5.15 3.40
CA ALA A 945 -28.15 -5.54 3.99
C ALA A 945 -28.36 -7.06 3.79
N PRO A 946 -28.66 -7.85 4.84
CA PRO A 946 -28.66 -9.31 4.77
C PRO A 946 -29.75 -9.89 3.86
N ASP A 947 -30.80 -9.11 3.59
CA ASP A 947 -31.96 -9.48 2.76
C ASP A 947 -31.87 -9.00 1.29
N LYS A 948 -30.77 -8.36 0.89
CA LYS A 948 -30.53 -7.91 -0.50
C LYS A 948 -29.91 -8.99 -1.36
N ASP A 949 -30.20 -8.91 -2.65
CA ASP A 949 -29.75 -9.77 -3.74
C ASP A 949 -29.24 -8.80 -4.84
N GLU A 950 -27.94 -8.50 -4.82
CA GLU A 950 -27.36 -7.40 -5.61
C GLU A 950 -27.20 -7.79 -7.09
N ASP A 951 -26.90 -9.06 -7.38
CA ASP A 951 -26.70 -9.58 -8.73
C ASP A 951 -27.97 -10.21 -9.35
N ASN A 952 -29.05 -10.37 -8.57
CA ASN A 952 -30.34 -10.94 -8.95
C ASN A 952 -30.28 -12.44 -9.32
N ASP A 953 -29.40 -13.21 -8.68
CA ASP A 953 -29.30 -14.66 -8.84
C ASP A 953 -30.34 -15.44 -7.98
N GLY A 954 -31.03 -14.74 -7.07
CA GLY A 954 -32.02 -15.28 -6.15
C GLY A 954 -31.47 -15.69 -4.78
N LYS A 955 -30.24 -15.30 -4.44
CA LYS A 955 -29.60 -15.46 -3.12
C LYS A 955 -29.50 -14.12 -2.42
N SER A 956 -29.72 -14.13 -1.11
CA SER A 956 -29.48 -12.95 -0.30
C SER A 956 -28.02 -12.88 0.15
N ASN A 957 -27.51 -11.67 0.44
CA ASN A 957 -26.15 -11.46 0.96
C ASN A 957 -25.82 -12.38 2.14
N LEU A 958 -26.78 -12.64 3.05
CA LEU A 958 -26.60 -13.57 4.16
C LEU A 958 -26.43 -15.03 3.70
N GLU A 959 -27.18 -15.47 2.69
CA GLU A 959 -27.03 -16.81 2.10
C GLU A 959 -25.69 -16.95 1.37
N GLU A 960 -25.21 -15.86 0.77
CA GLU A 960 -23.93 -15.81 0.07
C GLU A 960 -22.73 -15.81 1.02
N TYR A 961 -22.80 -15.04 2.10
CA TYR A 961 -21.84 -15.14 3.19
C TYR A 961 -21.77 -16.57 3.75
N GLN A 962 -22.91 -17.23 3.97
CA GLN A 962 -22.94 -18.62 4.43
C GLN A 962 -22.31 -19.59 3.42
N ALA A 963 -22.49 -19.34 2.13
CA ALA A 963 -21.96 -20.18 1.05
C ALA A 963 -20.50 -19.85 0.65
N ASP A 964 -19.99 -18.68 1.06
CA ASP A 964 -18.72 -18.09 0.63
C ASP A 964 -18.72 -17.73 -0.88
N THR A 965 -19.80 -17.07 -1.35
CA THR A 965 -20.00 -16.65 -2.75
C THR A 965 -19.93 -15.12 -2.94
N ASP A 966 -19.72 -14.66 -4.18
CA ASP A 966 -19.59 -13.22 -4.51
C ASP A 966 -20.97 -12.60 -4.85
N PRO A 967 -21.44 -11.62 -4.06
CA PRO A 967 -22.76 -11.00 -4.24
C PRO A 967 -22.91 -10.10 -5.45
N PHE A 968 -21.84 -9.89 -6.22
CA PHE A 968 -21.89 -9.12 -7.46
C PHE A 968 -21.67 -9.98 -8.73
N ASP A 969 -21.54 -11.31 -8.59
CA ASP A 969 -21.37 -12.24 -9.71
C ASP A 969 -22.45 -13.33 -9.75
N PRO A 970 -23.43 -13.24 -10.68
CA PRO A 970 -24.55 -14.19 -10.75
C PRO A 970 -24.13 -15.62 -11.17
N ASP A 971 -22.88 -15.81 -11.63
CA ASP A 971 -22.31 -17.14 -11.89
C ASP A 971 -21.67 -17.75 -10.62
N SER A 972 -21.43 -16.95 -9.57
CA SER A 972 -20.85 -17.36 -8.28
C SER A 972 -21.85 -18.04 -7.34
N VAL A 973 -22.94 -18.65 -7.82
CA VAL A 973 -24.00 -19.20 -6.97
C VAL A 973 -23.78 -20.66 -6.50
N MET A 974 -23.94 -20.96 -5.21
CA MET A 974 -23.93 -22.35 -4.70
C MET A 974 -25.23 -23.09 -5.06
N LYS A 975 -25.10 -24.20 -5.80
CA LYS A 975 -26.23 -25.05 -6.19
C LYS A 975 -25.82 -26.50 -6.49
N ILE A 976 -26.77 -27.41 -6.36
CA ILE A 976 -26.64 -28.74 -6.97
C ILE A 976 -26.78 -28.56 -8.49
N SER A 977 -25.68 -28.80 -9.21
CA SER A 977 -25.62 -28.63 -10.66
C SER A 977 -25.99 -29.91 -11.42
N ALA A 978 -25.72 -31.08 -10.84
CA ALA A 978 -25.99 -32.37 -11.45
C ALA A 978 -26.27 -33.46 -10.39
N ILE A 979 -27.12 -34.42 -10.76
CA ILE A 979 -27.33 -35.68 -10.05
C ILE A 979 -27.26 -36.78 -11.11
N GLU A 980 -26.21 -37.58 -11.07
CA GLU A 980 -25.88 -38.54 -12.13
C GLU A 980 -25.68 -39.94 -11.53
N GLU A 981 -26.21 -40.98 -12.19
CA GLU A 981 -25.95 -42.37 -11.80
C GLU A 981 -24.53 -42.75 -12.23
N THR A 982 -23.76 -43.40 -11.36
CA THR A 982 -22.40 -43.86 -11.67
C THR A 982 -22.43 -45.13 -12.51
N ASP A 983 -21.25 -45.67 -12.85
CA ASP A 983 -21.14 -47.00 -13.49
C ASP A 983 -21.62 -48.15 -12.55
N THR A 984 -21.82 -47.87 -11.25
CA THR A 984 -22.38 -48.79 -10.27
C THR A 984 -23.90 -48.60 -10.18
N GLU A 985 -24.67 -49.66 -10.43
CA GLU A 985 -26.14 -49.61 -10.39
C GLU A 985 -26.66 -49.14 -9.02
N ASN A 986 -27.56 -48.15 -9.02
CA ASN A 986 -28.13 -47.48 -7.84
C ASN A 986 -27.13 -46.69 -6.97
N GLU A 987 -26.04 -46.20 -7.55
CA GLU A 987 -25.12 -45.26 -6.92
C GLU A 987 -25.16 -43.94 -7.70
N PHE A 988 -25.27 -42.81 -6.99
CA PHE A 988 -25.43 -41.49 -7.60
C PHE A 988 -24.38 -40.52 -7.09
N ASP A 989 -23.82 -39.73 -8.00
CA ASP A 989 -22.98 -38.57 -7.73
C ASP A 989 -23.82 -37.30 -7.73
N ILE A 990 -23.78 -36.57 -6.62
CA ILE A 990 -24.45 -35.29 -6.40
C ILE A 990 -23.38 -34.20 -6.46
N THR A 991 -23.36 -33.42 -7.54
CA THR A 991 -22.36 -32.36 -7.77
C THR A 991 -22.86 -31.01 -7.30
N VAL A 992 -22.18 -30.44 -6.30
CA VAL A 992 -22.38 -29.08 -5.80
C VAL A 992 -21.30 -28.19 -6.40
N VAL A 993 -21.67 -27.07 -7.04
CA VAL A 993 -20.71 -26.09 -7.58
C VAL A 993 -20.53 -24.91 -6.64
N ASN A 994 -19.44 -24.17 -6.82
CA ASN A 994 -19.08 -22.98 -6.02
C ASN A 994 -19.02 -23.31 -4.52
N THR A 995 -18.34 -24.41 -4.17
CA THR A 995 -18.05 -24.80 -2.79
C THR A 995 -16.72 -24.22 -2.34
N SER A 996 -16.63 -23.80 -1.09
CA SER A 996 -15.44 -23.19 -0.48
C SER A 996 -14.80 -24.11 0.55
N SER A 997 -13.47 -24.20 0.52
CA SER A 997 -12.67 -24.90 1.54
C SER A 997 -12.83 -24.31 2.94
N ARG A 998 -13.38 -23.09 3.07
CA ARG A 998 -13.68 -22.39 4.32
C ARG A 998 -15.06 -22.74 4.90
N ARG A 999 -15.79 -23.68 4.29
CA ARG A 999 -17.13 -24.09 4.73
C ARG A 999 -17.23 -25.60 4.82
N ASN A 1000 -18.12 -26.05 5.71
CA ASN A 1000 -18.44 -27.45 5.88
C ASN A 1000 -19.79 -27.78 5.24
N TYR A 1001 -19.79 -28.79 4.38
CA TYR A 1001 -20.96 -29.25 3.64
C TYR A 1001 -21.44 -30.61 4.16
N THR A 1002 -22.75 -30.75 4.36
CA THR A 1002 -23.38 -32.03 4.73
C THR A 1002 -24.52 -32.32 3.77
N LEU A 1003 -24.46 -33.48 3.10
CA LEU A 1003 -25.56 -33.96 2.27
C LEU A 1003 -26.64 -34.56 3.17
N TYR A 1004 -27.87 -34.09 3.00
CA TYR A 1004 -29.05 -34.63 3.65
C TYR A 1004 -29.99 -35.23 2.61
N ALA A 1005 -30.75 -36.24 3.04
CA ALA A 1005 -31.88 -36.73 2.27
C ALA A 1005 -33.17 -36.87 3.06
N SER A 1006 -34.27 -36.86 2.32
CA SER A 1006 -35.62 -37.17 2.79
C SER A 1006 -36.41 -37.79 1.64
N SER A 1007 -37.30 -38.73 1.94
CA SER A 1007 -38.23 -39.31 0.96
C SER A 1007 -39.40 -38.39 0.60
N ASP A 1008 -39.64 -37.32 1.35
CA ASP A 1008 -40.83 -36.47 1.19
C ASP A 1008 -40.62 -34.98 1.46
N LEU A 1009 -39.39 -34.46 1.27
CA LEU A 1009 -39.00 -33.06 1.53
C LEU A 1009 -39.10 -32.64 3.01
N GLY A 1010 -39.09 -33.60 3.94
CA GLY A 1010 -39.12 -33.32 5.37
C GLY A 1010 -40.52 -33.22 5.96
N ILE A 1011 -41.57 -33.70 5.27
CA ILE A 1011 -42.95 -33.59 5.72
C ILE A 1011 -43.25 -34.62 6.82
N THR A 1012 -42.97 -35.89 6.56
CA THR A 1012 -43.09 -37.00 7.50
C THR A 1012 -41.78 -37.75 7.70
N ASP A 1013 -40.89 -37.70 6.71
CA ASP A 1013 -39.54 -38.25 6.79
C ASP A 1013 -38.52 -37.12 7.00
N PRO A 1014 -38.04 -36.89 8.23
CA PRO A 1014 -37.16 -35.78 8.52
C PRO A 1014 -35.84 -35.89 7.76
N TRP A 1015 -35.32 -34.75 7.33
CA TRP A 1015 -34.02 -34.66 6.69
C TRP A 1015 -32.94 -35.30 7.56
N SER A 1016 -32.34 -36.37 7.05
CA SER A 1016 -31.31 -37.15 7.72
C SER A 1016 -29.98 -37.01 7.00
N PRO A 1017 -28.85 -36.82 7.72
CA PRO A 1017 -27.54 -36.68 7.09
C PRO A 1017 -27.12 -38.00 6.45
N ILE A 1018 -26.58 -37.94 5.23
CA ILE A 1018 -25.99 -39.07 4.50
C ILE A 1018 -24.48 -39.06 4.71
N VAL A 1019 -23.84 -37.94 4.39
CA VAL A 1019 -22.38 -37.77 4.41
C VAL A 1019 -22.05 -36.32 4.78
N GLY A 1020 -20.97 -36.14 5.54
CA GLY A 1020 -20.51 -34.87 6.07
C GLY A 1020 -20.47 -34.84 7.60
N PRO A 1021 -19.92 -33.75 8.19
CA PRO A 1021 -19.41 -32.57 7.51
C PRO A 1021 -18.15 -32.86 6.67
N THR A 1022 -18.03 -32.20 5.53
CA THR A 1022 -16.89 -32.30 4.61
C THR A 1022 -16.52 -30.89 4.12
N ALA A 1023 -15.24 -30.54 4.15
CA ALA A 1023 -14.76 -29.26 3.64
C ALA A 1023 -15.03 -29.14 2.12
N GLY A 1024 -15.34 -27.92 1.64
CA GLY A 1024 -15.49 -27.66 0.21
C GLY A 1024 -14.17 -27.75 -0.57
N ALA A 1025 -14.25 -27.64 -1.89
CA ALA A 1025 -13.15 -27.93 -2.80
C ALA A 1025 -12.64 -26.71 -3.60
N ASP A 1026 -13.06 -25.49 -3.24
CA ASP A 1026 -12.83 -24.25 -4.01
C ASP A 1026 -13.24 -24.42 -5.49
N GLY A 1027 -14.46 -24.93 -5.66
CA GLY A 1027 -14.99 -25.41 -6.92
C GLY A 1027 -16.10 -26.43 -6.72
N SER A 1028 -16.06 -27.55 -7.44
CA SER A 1028 -17.09 -28.59 -7.35
C SER A 1028 -16.80 -29.62 -6.26
N LEU A 1029 -17.77 -29.87 -5.39
CA LEU A 1029 -17.76 -30.97 -4.44
C LEU A 1029 -18.76 -32.05 -4.88
N VAL A 1030 -18.32 -33.31 -4.89
CA VAL A 1030 -19.15 -34.46 -5.28
C VAL A 1030 -19.40 -35.33 -4.06
N PHE A 1031 -20.67 -35.60 -3.77
CA PHE A 1031 -21.10 -36.59 -2.79
C PHE A 1031 -21.66 -37.82 -3.48
N THR A 1032 -21.43 -39.00 -2.90
CA THR A 1032 -21.96 -40.26 -3.44
C THR A 1032 -22.98 -40.86 -2.46
N ASP A 1033 -24.14 -41.29 -2.98
CA ASP A 1033 -25.19 -41.98 -2.21
C ASP A 1033 -25.72 -43.20 -2.99
N SER A 1034 -26.08 -44.27 -2.28
CA SER A 1034 -26.62 -45.51 -2.87
C SER A 1034 -28.05 -45.78 -2.40
N PRO A 1035 -29.05 -45.06 -2.91
CA PRO A 1035 -30.40 -45.11 -2.38
C PRO A 1035 -31.16 -46.39 -2.76
N THR A 1036 -31.92 -46.95 -1.81
CA THR A 1036 -32.82 -48.10 -2.05
C THR A 1036 -34.22 -47.70 -2.52
N SER A 1037 -34.51 -46.40 -2.54
CA SER A 1037 -35.77 -45.78 -3.00
C SER A 1037 -35.53 -44.33 -3.41
N SER A 1038 -36.40 -43.78 -4.27
CA SER A 1038 -36.36 -42.36 -4.62
C SER A 1038 -36.40 -41.47 -3.37
N ARG A 1039 -35.54 -40.45 -3.35
CA ARG A 1039 -35.39 -39.48 -2.27
C ARG A 1039 -35.00 -38.12 -2.84
N PHE A 1040 -35.20 -37.07 -2.05
CA PHE A 1040 -34.77 -35.70 -2.31
C PHE A 1040 -33.47 -35.43 -1.59
N TYR A 1041 -32.64 -34.57 -2.17
CA TYR A 1041 -31.38 -34.13 -1.60
C TYR A 1041 -31.43 -32.65 -1.23
N ARG A 1042 -30.76 -32.29 -0.15
CA ARG A 1042 -30.37 -30.91 0.15
C ARG A 1042 -28.96 -30.92 0.71
N VAL A 1043 -28.26 -29.81 0.55
CA VAL A 1043 -26.92 -29.62 1.12
C VAL A 1043 -27.03 -28.53 2.17
N LEU A 1044 -26.56 -28.82 3.37
CA LEU A 1044 -26.36 -27.83 4.42
C LEU A 1044 -24.92 -27.33 4.31
N VAL A 1045 -24.75 -26.00 4.25
CA VAL A 1045 -23.47 -25.33 4.38
C VAL A 1045 -23.43 -24.63 5.73
N ASN A 1046 -22.33 -24.78 6.48
CA ASN A 1046 -22.10 -24.09 7.75
C ASN A 1046 -20.73 -23.43 7.74
N THR A 1047 -20.63 -22.28 8.41
CA THR A 1047 -19.36 -21.74 8.88
C THR A 1047 -18.72 -22.73 9.88
N PRO A 1048 -17.40 -22.97 9.85
CA PRO A 1048 -16.71 -23.94 10.71
C PRO A 1048 -16.90 -23.75 12.22
#